data_AF-A0A2B7WIW9-F1
#
_entry.id   AF-A0A2B7WIW9-F1
#
_cell.length_a   1.000
_cell.length_b   1.000
_cell.length_c   1.000
_cell.angle_alpha   90.00
_cell.angle_beta   90.00
_cell.angle_gamma   90.00
#
_symmetry.space_group_name_H-M   'P 1'
#
loop_
_entity.id
_entity.type
_entity.pdbx_description
1 polymer ?
#
loop_
_entity_poly.entity_id
_entity_poly.type
_entity_poly.pdbx_seq_one_letter_code
_entity_poly.pdbx_strand_id
1 'polypeptide(L)'
;MNMNGMNGMNSANGASLRSSLSSYGDPKYASSISMAGAGAMPPPSRALVDNYRSGLDSIQDQSPRYNPLNPTHPRSSVLLNANDPVVMHLLTETAIGDSMQFEVLSFEEVEDLKKELSFLSTRIDSSKRKLALEMKLQEAAMSLSRLSGSKSTRDSGEMDADVSPKSTRKRMSIFGRSSWGEHHHRTESELAMSTRKCEELAQELWKLERRAGELRRRILEHTAGVLQMTHKGLKKKSATRGSHSRSPESMGGSPNARDNGQYSPTPHEFDDRSLYRSAEHLDEYGRPYGRPGIPHSDNGEARYVDLTAIHNTEKKLGELNNRLRDMLLQTNSEHDVDPVPESFSNGGPPNPVAGVEAHLAYLERNLSSVAYQQQYQQSPQETNEIPDFVYEAEGKLEEMNMRIENILRMAGSSRSPTASLPPGPRRTLQDQLSYLEPAIDSIQKRIESLTEHKTILTTQIQQQRELNSKSDAERDAHFAELNERIATLQKELELSHRNANGTRDELSLVMEQLDAARQESMIREQQRTEEEANSMTGIQESRKKAEEELLAKTKRIAELEDALQKAHEEQDSYKSNRIAELEDALQKAHREQDSTAANRIAELEDALQKAHGEQDSRVREAVEARQNSDKEYQKLQMEFTELENEMIRVRTELTMAQAELDGAYGSRSERAAQVAANPAIQKEMETLNQRNRALTEEISILRAEQLNNSNDGDNKSGLQQRVQMLEKELRDTIDDYEVMTKASIEFEKERDKLETVIDNLRDRCENLETKLCDERVQSMGSSSPGYGAGYDRGPSETTSTMVLKNEFKKMMRDTRAENMRQLKAEQEERRRLETIIRNLKKEQNAGKSNLSQSTIAS
;
A
#
# COMPACT_ATOMS: atom_id res chain seq x y z
N MET A 1 24.56 -89.40 -0.45
CA MET A 1 23.80 -89.05 -1.67
C MET A 1 23.88 -87.54 -1.81
N ASN A 2 24.96 -87.09 -2.45
CA ASN A 2 24.97 -86.42 -3.76
C ASN A 2 24.19 -85.09 -3.74
N MET A 3 24.89 -83.95 -3.68
CA MET A 3 25.56 -83.27 -4.81
C MET A 3 24.54 -82.94 -5.90
N ASN A 4 24.22 -81.68 -6.18
CA ASN A 4 25.01 -80.58 -6.77
C ASN A 4 24.08 -80.09 -7.90
N GLY A 5 23.96 -78.82 -8.25
CA GLY A 5 24.76 -77.67 -7.90
C GLY A 5 24.69 -76.67 -9.05
N MET A 6 25.06 -75.44 -8.72
CA MET A 6 25.75 -74.46 -9.58
C MET A 6 24.93 -73.79 -10.68
N ASN A 7 25.16 -72.52 -11.01
CA ASN A 7 26.00 -71.40 -10.52
C ASN A 7 25.51 -70.19 -11.35
N GLY A 8 25.62 -68.91 -10.99
CA GLY A 8 26.60 -68.24 -10.15
C GLY A 8 27.25 -67.11 -10.98
N MET A 9 27.45 -65.93 -10.38
CA MET A 9 28.53 -64.93 -10.57
C MET A 9 28.06 -63.56 -10.03
N ASN A 10 28.41 -63.17 -8.78
CA ASN A 10 29.67 -62.51 -8.30
C ASN A 10 29.83 -61.08 -8.86
N SER A 11 30.25 -60.03 -8.13
CA SER A 11 31.04 -59.84 -6.90
C SER A 11 30.84 -58.37 -6.45
N ALA A 12 30.62 -58.01 -5.18
CA ALA A 12 31.58 -57.82 -4.07
C ALA A 12 32.11 -56.38 -3.88
N ASN A 13 32.23 -56.00 -2.59
CA ASN A 13 32.83 -54.82 -1.93
C ASN A 13 31.94 -53.55 -1.84
N GLY A 14 31.62 -52.96 -0.69
CA GLY A 14 32.09 -53.13 0.69
C GLY A 14 32.62 -51.80 1.25
N ALA A 15 31.79 -51.02 1.96
CA ALA A 15 32.23 -49.99 2.92
C ALA A 15 31.06 -49.45 3.79
N SER A 16 30.88 -50.10 4.94
CA SER A 16 30.61 -49.57 6.29
C SER A 16 30.13 -48.11 6.51
N LEU A 17 28.94 -48.02 7.12
CA LEU A 17 28.56 -47.21 8.30
C LEU A 17 28.80 -45.68 8.33
N ARG A 18 27.70 -44.92 8.42
CA ARG A 18 27.36 -44.17 9.65
C ARG A 18 25.91 -43.68 9.64
N SER A 19 25.16 -44.17 10.62
CA SER A 19 23.95 -43.56 11.16
C SER A 19 24.23 -42.13 11.63
N SER A 20 23.34 -41.22 11.29
CA SER A 20 23.06 -40.00 12.08
C SER A 20 21.63 -39.59 11.81
N LEU A 21 20.72 -40.08 12.67
CA LEU A 21 19.45 -39.42 12.97
C LEU A 21 19.76 -37.95 13.29
N SER A 22 19.41 -37.04 12.38
CA SER A 22 19.32 -35.62 12.70
C SER A 22 17.85 -35.27 12.87
N SER A 23 17.47 -35.18 14.13
CA SER A 23 16.27 -34.53 14.62
C SER A 23 16.40 -33.03 14.35
N TYR A 24 15.87 -32.55 13.22
CA TYR A 24 15.30 -31.19 13.07
C TYR A 24 14.57 -31.14 11.73
N GLY A 25 13.24 -31.19 11.78
CA GLY A 25 12.37 -31.14 10.61
C GLY A 25 10.91 -31.09 11.03
N ASP A 26 10.58 -30.19 11.96
CA ASP A 26 9.20 -29.84 12.30
C ASP A 26 8.53 -29.31 11.00
N PRO A 27 7.36 -29.83 10.56
CA PRO A 27 6.75 -29.48 9.26
C PRO A 27 6.25 -28.03 9.20
N LYS A 28 6.50 -27.21 10.22
CA LYS A 28 6.05 -25.82 10.33
C LYS A 28 6.88 -24.82 9.52
N TYR A 29 7.98 -25.25 8.91
CA TYR A 29 8.86 -24.39 8.12
C TYR A 29 9.15 -24.93 6.72
N ALA A 30 8.12 -25.41 6.02
CA ALA A 30 8.20 -25.56 4.56
C ALA A 30 8.18 -24.16 3.94
N SER A 31 9.34 -23.71 3.46
CA SER A 31 9.51 -22.43 2.77
C SER A 31 8.66 -22.40 1.49
N SER A 32 7.78 -21.42 1.37
CA SER A 32 6.80 -21.22 0.29
C SER A 32 7.39 -20.81 -1.07
N ILE A 33 8.69 -21.03 -1.31
CA ILE A 33 9.39 -20.48 -2.49
C ILE A 33 9.78 -21.53 -3.56
N SER A 34 9.63 -22.83 -3.30
CA SER A 34 10.14 -23.85 -4.24
C SER A 34 9.10 -24.51 -5.15
N MET A 35 7.93 -23.91 -5.37
CA MET A 35 6.91 -24.42 -6.33
C MET A 35 6.64 -23.44 -7.48
N ALA A 36 7.66 -22.69 -7.90
CA ALA A 36 7.62 -21.81 -9.06
C ALA A 36 8.08 -22.56 -10.32
N GLY A 37 7.29 -23.52 -10.78
CA GLY A 37 7.60 -24.25 -12.01
C GLY A 37 6.52 -25.26 -12.36
N ALA A 38 5.74 -24.96 -13.40
CA ALA A 38 4.75 -25.81 -14.04
C ALA A 38 3.47 -26.15 -13.23
N GLY A 39 2.34 -25.60 -13.68
CA GLY A 39 1.03 -26.29 -13.65
C GLY A 39 0.44 -26.76 -12.31
N ALA A 40 0.87 -26.20 -11.16
CA ALA A 40 0.33 -26.63 -9.87
C ALA A 40 -1.17 -26.30 -9.73
N MET A 41 -1.99 -27.35 -9.61
CA MET A 41 -3.39 -27.27 -9.19
C MET A 41 -3.53 -26.35 -7.97
N PRO A 42 -4.62 -25.58 -7.85
CA PRO A 42 -4.86 -24.81 -6.65
C PRO A 42 -4.85 -25.77 -5.45
N PRO A 43 -4.07 -25.49 -4.40
CA PRO A 43 -4.10 -26.30 -3.19
C PRO A 43 -5.54 -26.32 -2.64
N PRO A 44 -5.95 -27.41 -1.98
CA PRO A 44 -7.30 -27.53 -1.45
C PRO A 44 -7.63 -26.35 -0.54
N SER A 45 -8.85 -25.78 -0.69
CA SER A 45 -9.29 -24.56 0.02
C SER A 45 -9.06 -24.63 1.52
N ARG A 46 -9.35 -25.80 2.11
CA ARG A 46 -9.17 -26.06 3.54
C ARG A 46 -7.70 -25.92 3.98
N ALA A 47 -6.76 -26.41 3.19
CA ALA A 47 -5.33 -26.29 3.50
C ALA A 47 -4.84 -24.83 3.39
N LEU A 48 -5.44 -24.02 2.51
CA LEU A 48 -5.16 -22.59 2.45
C LEU A 48 -5.63 -21.85 3.69
N VAL A 49 -6.86 -22.13 4.15
CA VAL A 49 -7.40 -21.53 5.39
C VAL A 49 -6.51 -21.88 6.58
N ASP A 50 -6.07 -23.13 6.71
CA ASP A 50 -5.18 -23.57 7.79
C ASP A 50 -3.80 -22.90 7.70
N ASN A 51 -3.24 -22.73 6.50
CA ASN A 51 -1.98 -22.00 6.31
C ASN A 51 -2.08 -20.52 6.71
N TYR A 52 -3.17 -19.84 6.35
CA TYR A 52 -3.38 -18.46 6.78
C TYR A 52 -3.68 -18.35 8.27
N ARG A 53 -4.29 -19.39 8.88
CA ARG A 53 -4.47 -19.50 10.33
C ARG A 53 -3.15 -19.56 11.06
N SER A 54 -2.26 -20.46 10.67
CA SER A 54 -0.91 -20.57 11.24
C SER A 54 -0.04 -19.35 10.90
N GLY A 55 -0.25 -18.75 9.72
CA GLY A 55 0.43 -17.52 9.32
C GLY A 55 0.05 -16.33 10.20
N LEU A 56 -1.23 -16.18 10.58
CA LEU A 56 -1.70 -15.08 11.42
C LEU A 56 -1.03 -15.09 12.81
N ASP A 57 -0.83 -16.27 13.38
CA ASP A 57 -0.12 -16.46 14.66
C ASP A 57 1.40 -16.21 14.53
N SER A 58 1.95 -16.33 13.32
CA SER A 58 3.38 -16.18 13.01
C SER A 58 3.76 -14.81 12.41
N ILE A 59 2.79 -13.93 12.13
CA ILE A 59 3.03 -12.56 11.64
C ILE A 59 3.87 -11.73 12.64
N GLN A 60 3.90 -12.12 13.91
CA GLN A 60 4.74 -11.49 14.92
C GLN A 60 6.25 -11.82 14.75
N ASP A 61 6.62 -12.91 14.05
CA ASP A 61 7.98 -13.49 14.07
C ASP A 61 8.74 -13.44 12.73
N GLN A 62 8.17 -12.86 11.66
CA GLN A 62 8.91 -12.65 10.41
C GLN A 62 9.85 -11.43 10.51
N SER A 63 10.70 -11.42 11.52
CA SER A 63 11.89 -10.58 11.50
C SER A 63 12.78 -11.07 10.33
N PRO A 64 13.18 -10.20 9.39
CA PRO A 64 14.14 -10.60 8.37
C PRO A 64 15.40 -11.06 9.09
N ARG A 65 15.82 -12.32 8.84
CA ARG A 65 17.02 -12.92 9.45
C ARG A 65 18.20 -11.97 9.31
N TYR A 66 18.50 -11.24 10.37
CA TYR A 66 19.63 -10.34 10.46
C TYR A 66 20.88 -11.20 10.54
N ASN A 67 21.86 -10.99 9.67
CA ASN A 67 23.17 -11.62 9.83
C ASN A 67 23.97 -10.84 10.88
N PRO A 68 24.12 -11.33 12.11
CA PRO A 68 24.77 -10.58 13.19
C PRO A 68 26.27 -10.38 12.94
N LEU A 69 26.86 -11.16 12.02
CA LEU A 69 28.30 -11.12 11.70
C LEU A 69 28.65 -10.13 10.58
N ASN A 70 27.66 -9.53 9.92
CA ASN A 70 27.90 -8.58 8.84
C ASN A 70 26.97 -7.35 8.96
N PRO A 71 27.38 -6.32 9.72
CA PRO A 71 26.57 -5.11 9.93
C PRO A 71 26.41 -4.26 8.66
N THR A 72 27.28 -4.43 7.65
CA THR A 72 27.20 -3.66 6.40
C THR A 72 26.21 -4.28 5.41
N HIS A 73 25.93 -5.58 5.51
CA HIS A 73 24.92 -6.28 4.70
C HIS A 73 24.02 -7.18 5.56
N PRO A 74 23.02 -6.61 6.25
CA PRO A 74 22.20 -7.35 7.22
C PRO A 74 21.32 -8.44 6.60
N ARG A 75 21.19 -8.46 5.26
CA ARG A 75 20.42 -9.43 4.47
C ARG A 75 21.29 -10.52 3.79
N SER A 76 22.56 -10.65 4.14
CA SER A 76 23.39 -11.75 3.62
C SER A 76 23.17 -13.02 4.43
N SER A 77 23.41 -14.20 3.83
CA SER A 77 23.44 -15.43 4.63
C SER A 77 24.63 -15.42 5.59
N VAL A 78 24.51 -16.08 6.74
CA VAL A 78 25.62 -16.27 7.71
C VAL A 78 26.81 -17.01 7.06
N LEU A 79 26.53 -17.80 6.02
CA LEU A 79 27.52 -18.57 5.26
C LEU A 79 28.22 -17.74 4.16
N LEU A 80 27.74 -16.54 3.86
CA LEU A 80 28.33 -15.64 2.87
C LEU A 80 29.41 -14.79 3.53
N ASN A 81 30.68 -15.09 3.22
CA ASN A 81 31.79 -14.21 3.57
C ASN A 81 31.95 -13.13 2.47
N ALA A 82 31.36 -11.95 2.68
CA ALA A 82 31.43 -10.84 1.74
C ALA A 82 32.87 -10.32 1.48
N ASN A 83 33.83 -10.72 2.32
CA ASN A 83 35.24 -10.33 2.19
C ASN A 83 36.07 -11.31 1.33
N ASP A 84 35.50 -12.42 0.87
CA ASP A 84 36.20 -13.35 -0.03
C ASP A 84 36.01 -12.91 -1.50
N PRO A 85 37.06 -12.37 -2.16
CA PRO A 85 36.94 -11.85 -3.53
C PRO A 85 36.67 -12.96 -4.56
N VAL A 86 37.08 -14.20 -4.30
CA VAL A 86 36.90 -15.32 -5.24
C VAL A 86 35.44 -15.78 -5.23
N VAL A 87 34.88 -15.98 -4.04
CA VAL A 87 33.46 -16.36 -3.89
C VAL A 87 32.55 -15.26 -4.40
N MET A 88 32.85 -13.99 -4.10
CA MET A 88 32.07 -12.86 -4.62
C MET A 88 32.16 -12.75 -6.15
N HIS A 89 33.33 -13.01 -6.75
CA HIS A 89 33.47 -13.04 -8.21
C HIS A 89 32.65 -14.18 -8.84
N LEU A 90 32.70 -15.39 -8.29
CA LEU A 90 31.93 -16.54 -8.76
C LEU A 90 30.42 -16.32 -8.67
N LEU A 91 29.94 -15.75 -7.55
CA LEU A 91 28.53 -15.40 -7.38
C LEU A 91 28.10 -14.31 -8.36
N THR A 92 28.97 -13.34 -8.63
CA THR A 92 28.70 -12.28 -9.60
C THR A 92 28.63 -12.84 -11.02
N GLU A 93 29.57 -13.71 -11.41
CA GLU A 93 29.57 -14.34 -12.73
C GLU A 93 28.36 -15.26 -12.95
N THR A 94 28.01 -16.06 -11.93
CA THR A 94 26.79 -16.88 -11.93
C THR A 94 25.55 -16.00 -12.05
N ALA A 95 25.43 -14.94 -11.24
CA ALA A 95 24.28 -14.03 -11.29
C ALA A 95 24.16 -13.31 -12.65
N ILE A 96 25.28 -12.95 -13.28
CA ILE A 96 25.31 -12.38 -14.63
C ILE A 96 24.84 -13.42 -15.65
N GLY A 97 25.31 -14.66 -15.54
CA GLY A 97 24.92 -15.78 -16.41
C GLY A 97 23.42 -16.07 -16.32
N ASP A 98 22.89 -16.18 -15.10
CA ASP A 98 21.48 -16.45 -14.83
C ASP A 98 20.59 -15.30 -15.33
N SER A 99 21.06 -14.05 -15.19
CA SER A 99 20.30 -12.86 -15.58
C SER A 99 20.34 -12.56 -17.09
N MET A 100 21.13 -13.29 -17.88
CA MET A 100 21.25 -13.03 -19.33
C MET A 100 19.94 -13.24 -20.09
N GLN A 101 19.04 -14.08 -19.57
CA GLN A 101 17.80 -14.48 -20.23
C GLN A 101 16.58 -13.69 -19.72
N PHE A 102 16.76 -12.77 -18.78
CA PHE A 102 15.66 -12.00 -18.21
C PHE A 102 15.18 -10.90 -19.16
N GLU A 103 13.86 -10.77 -19.26
CA GLU A 103 13.18 -9.77 -20.08
C GLU A 103 13.41 -8.36 -19.50
N VAL A 104 13.96 -7.45 -20.32
CA VAL A 104 14.10 -6.04 -19.97
C VAL A 104 12.93 -5.26 -20.55
N LEU A 105 11.99 -4.95 -19.67
CA LEU A 105 10.81 -4.14 -19.91
C LEU A 105 11.15 -2.64 -20.08
N SER A 106 10.26 -1.89 -20.73
CA SER A 106 10.36 -0.43 -20.84
C SER A 106 10.04 0.26 -19.50
N PHE A 107 10.42 1.53 -19.38
CA PHE A 107 10.16 2.32 -18.17
C PHE A 107 8.66 2.41 -17.84
N GLU A 108 7.81 2.64 -18.85
CA GLU A 108 6.35 2.73 -18.71
C GLU A 108 5.74 1.41 -18.23
N GLU A 109 6.13 0.28 -18.83
CA GLU A 109 5.68 -1.05 -18.41
C GLU A 109 6.08 -1.35 -16.96
N VAL A 110 7.30 -0.99 -16.54
CA VAL A 110 7.75 -1.18 -15.16
C VAL A 110 6.97 -0.31 -14.18
N GLU A 111 6.66 0.94 -14.54
CA GLU A 111 5.81 1.79 -13.71
C GLU A 111 4.39 1.24 -13.59
N ASP A 112 3.82 0.72 -14.67
CA ASP A 112 2.50 0.11 -14.66
C ASP A 112 2.46 -1.19 -13.86
N LEU A 113 3.46 -2.06 -13.98
CA LEU A 113 3.59 -3.25 -13.13
C LEU A 113 3.76 -2.87 -11.65
N LYS A 114 4.47 -1.78 -11.34
CA LYS A 114 4.60 -1.26 -9.96
C LYS A 114 3.28 -0.71 -9.42
N LYS A 115 2.50 0.01 -10.24
CA LYS A 115 1.15 0.48 -9.89
C LYS A 115 0.20 -0.69 -9.68
N GLU A 116 0.26 -1.71 -10.53
CA GLU A 116 -0.55 -2.92 -10.39
C GLU A 116 -0.16 -3.70 -9.12
N LEU A 117 1.14 -3.84 -8.84
CA LEU A 117 1.63 -4.48 -7.62
C LEU A 117 1.18 -3.74 -6.36
N SER A 118 1.25 -2.39 -6.34
CA SER A 118 0.78 -1.61 -5.19
C SER A 118 -0.74 -1.77 -5.00
N PHE A 119 -1.51 -1.72 -6.08
CA PHE A 119 -2.95 -2.00 -6.05
C PHE A 119 -3.26 -3.40 -5.53
N LEU A 120 -2.60 -4.44 -6.06
CA LEU A 120 -2.75 -5.82 -5.60
C LEU A 120 -2.33 -5.98 -4.14
N SER A 121 -1.27 -5.30 -3.68
CA SER A 121 -0.85 -5.32 -2.27
C SER A 121 -1.93 -4.77 -1.36
N THR A 122 -2.50 -3.61 -1.67
CA THR A 122 -3.61 -3.04 -0.87
C THR A 122 -4.83 -3.95 -0.86
N ARG A 123 -5.14 -4.60 -1.99
CA ARG A 123 -6.21 -5.58 -2.10
C ARG A 123 -5.92 -6.82 -1.27
N ILE A 124 -4.70 -7.38 -1.33
CA ILE A 124 -4.26 -8.51 -0.50
C ILE A 124 -4.40 -8.18 0.97
N ASP A 125 -3.94 -7.01 1.42
CA ASP A 125 -4.05 -6.60 2.83
C ASP A 125 -5.50 -6.41 3.27
N SER A 126 -6.37 -5.94 2.37
CA SER A 126 -7.82 -5.87 2.63
C SER A 126 -8.47 -7.26 2.71
N SER A 127 -8.08 -8.19 1.83
CA SER A 127 -8.58 -9.57 1.82
C SER A 127 -8.05 -10.36 3.01
N LYS A 128 -6.80 -10.13 3.45
CA LYS A 128 -6.22 -10.68 4.69
C LYS A 128 -7.02 -10.26 5.92
N ARG A 129 -7.34 -8.96 6.03
CA ARG A 129 -8.18 -8.45 7.13
C ARG A 129 -9.59 -9.03 7.10
N LYS A 130 -10.20 -9.13 5.92
CA LYS A 130 -11.52 -9.77 5.74
C LYS A 130 -11.49 -11.24 6.16
N LEU A 131 -10.50 -12.00 5.69
CA LEU A 131 -10.31 -13.40 6.06
C LEU A 131 -10.10 -13.55 7.57
N ALA A 132 -9.28 -12.71 8.20
CA ALA A 132 -9.09 -12.75 9.65
C ALA A 132 -10.39 -12.50 10.44
N LEU A 133 -11.23 -11.56 9.99
CA LEU A 133 -12.55 -11.32 10.59
C LEU A 133 -13.49 -12.51 10.39
N GLU A 134 -13.56 -13.07 9.18
CA GLU A 134 -14.39 -14.23 8.89
C GLU A 134 -13.93 -15.48 9.65
N MET A 135 -12.63 -15.69 9.85
CA MET A 135 -12.11 -16.78 10.68
C MET A 135 -12.49 -16.64 12.15
N LYS A 136 -12.50 -15.41 12.67
CA LYS A 136 -13.02 -15.14 14.03
C LYS A 136 -14.52 -15.38 14.12
N LEU A 137 -15.29 -15.01 13.10
CA LEU A 137 -16.72 -15.31 13.02
C LEU A 137 -16.97 -16.82 12.92
N GLN A 138 -16.15 -17.55 12.17
CA GLN A 138 -16.18 -19.00 12.09
C GLN A 138 -15.90 -19.63 13.46
N GLU A 139 -14.92 -19.11 14.20
CA GLU A 139 -14.60 -19.58 15.56
C GLU A 139 -15.72 -19.28 16.57
N ALA A 140 -16.35 -18.11 16.46
CA ALA A 140 -17.54 -17.76 17.25
C ALA A 140 -18.75 -18.65 16.89
N ALA A 141 -18.99 -18.91 15.59
CA ALA A 141 -20.04 -19.82 15.14
C ALA A 141 -19.76 -21.27 15.59
N MET A 142 -18.49 -21.70 15.58
CA MET A 142 -18.06 -22.99 16.13
C MET A 142 -18.28 -23.10 17.64
N SER A 143 -17.99 -22.04 18.41
CA SER A 143 -18.24 -22.04 19.86
C SER A 143 -19.74 -22.05 20.17
N LEU A 144 -20.55 -21.30 19.43
CA LEU A 144 -22.02 -21.32 19.53
C LEU A 144 -22.61 -22.70 19.16
N SER A 145 -22.09 -23.33 18.09
CA SER A 145 -22.47 -24.69 17.70
C SER A 145 -22.13 -25.70 18.81
N ARG A 146 -20.93 -25.65 19.39
CA ARG A 146 -20.51 -26.51 20.51
C ARG A 146 -21.37 -26.31 21.76
N LEU A 147 -21.73 -25.07 22.09
CA LEU A 147 -22.61 -24.75 23.22
C LEU A 147 -24.04 -25.24 22.98
N SER A 148 -24.55 -25.10 21.74
CA SER A 148 -25.86 -25.62 21.36
C SER A 148 -25.92 -27.16 21.38
N GLY A 149 -24.81 -27.84 21.07
CA GLY A 149 -24.68 -29.31 21.17
C GLY A 149 -24.46 -29.82 22.60
N SER A 150 -23.67 -29.10 23.42
CA SER A 150 -23.35 -29.52 24.80
C SER A 150 -24.54 -29.47 25.76
N LYS A 151 -25.57 -28.68 25.45
CA LYS A 151 -26.79 -28.62 26.27
C LYS A 151 -27.72 -29.82 26.04
N SER A 152 -27.45 -30.63 25.01
CA SER A 152 -28.23 -31.84 24.67
C SER A 152 -27.73 -33.12 25.34
N THR A 153 -26.51 -33.15 25.89
CA THR A 153 -25.87 -34.38 26.41
C THR A 153 -25.88 -34.51 27.94
N ARG A 154 -26.56 -33.62 28.65
CA ARG A 154 -26.61 -33.61 30.12
C ARG A 154 -27.85 -34.28 30.73
N ASP A 155 -28.63 -35.00 29.92
CA ASP A 155 -29.82 -35.77 30.33
C ASP A 155 -29.80 -37.17 29.70
N SER A 156 -28.74 -37.94 29.98
CA SER A 156 -28.73 -39.39 29.78
C SER A 156 -27.78 -40.01 30.78
N GLY A 157 -28.29 -40.20 31.99
CA GLY A 157 -27.60 -40.89 33.08
C GLY A 157 -27.48 -42.38 32.83
N GLU A 158 -26.33 -42.91 33.23
CA GLU A 158 -26.01 -44.32 33.37
C GLU A 158 -26.52 -44.80 34.74
N MET A 159 -27.38 -45.82 34.78
CA MET A 159 -27.39 -46.85 35.82
C MET A 159 -28.34 -48.02 35.45
N ASP A 160 -27.76 -49.22 35.50
CA ASP A 160 -28.40 -50.53 35.50
C ASP A 160 -29.54 -50.66 36.53
N ALA A 161 -30.62 -51.35 36.15
CA ALA A 161 -31.11 -52.57 36.79
C ALA A 161 -32.53 -52.92 36.32
N ASP A 162 -32.63 -54.15 35.82
CA ASP A 162 -33.77 -55.08 35.81
C ASP A 162 -35.07 -54.65 36.53
N VAL A 163 -36.20 -54.77 35.81
CA VAL A 163 -37.57 -55.18 36.25
C VAL A 163 -38.62 -54.66 35.24
N SER A 164 -39.37 -55.60 34.66
CA SER A 164 -40.51 -55.38 33.74
C SER A 164 -41.86 -55.26 34.51
N PRO A 165 -43.02 -54.94 33.89
CA PRO A 165 -43.59 -53.61 33.85
C PRO A 165 -44.97 -53.50 34.54
N LYS A 166 -45.30 -52.35 35.12
CA LYS A 166 -46.70 -52.04 35.49
C LYS A 166 -47.00 -50.54 35.47
N SER A 167 -47.87 -50.18 34.52
CA SER A 167 -48.91 -49.15 34.60
C SER A 167 -48.66 -47.93 35.50
N THR A 168 -48.39 -46.75 34.91
CA THR A 168 -49.14 -45.51 35.23
C THR A 168 -48.77 -44.33 34.30
N ARG A 169 -49.81 -43.73 33.71
CA ARG A 169 -49.95 -42.31 33.32
C ARG A 169 -48.75 -41.61 32.65
N LYS A 170 -48.76 -41.57 31.31
CA LYS A 170 -48.08 -40.51 30.55
C LYS A 170 -48.77 -39.17 30.79
N ARG A 171 -48.14 -38.30 31.59
CA ARG A 171 -48.31 -36.84 31.49
C ARG A 171 -47.72 -36.41 30.15
N MET A 172 -48.58 -36.02 29.21
CA MET A 172 -48.20 -35.24 28.04
C MET A 172 -47.83 -33.83 28.52
N SER A 173 -46.55 -33.47 28.49
CA SER A 173 -46.12 -32.07 28.59
C SER A 173 -46.30 -31.42 27.23
N ILE A 174 -47.29 -30.54 27.11
CA ILE A 174 -47.68 -29.82 25.90
C ILE A 174 -46.86 -28.53 25.67
N PHE A 175 -45.78 -28.30 26.44
CA PHE A 175 -44.91 -27.14 26.24
C PHE A 175 -43.52 -27.51 25.71
N GLY A 176 -43.32 -27.29 24.41
CA GLY A 176 -42.05 -26.82 23.81
C GLY A 176 -40.89 -27.82 23.68
N ARG A 177 -40.86 -28.63 22.61
CA ARG A 177 -39.64 -29.35 22.19
C ARG A 177 -39.23 -29.25 20.70
N SER A 178 -39.85 -28.41 19.85
CA SER A 178 -39.38 -28.24 18.46
C SER A 178 -38.48 -27.03 18.18
N SER A 179 -38.34 -26.08 19.10
CA SER A 179 -37.55 -24.84 18.87
C SER A 179 -36.03 -25.04 18.98
N TRP A 180 -35.58 -26.09 19.67
CA TRP A 180 -34.14 -26.35 19.90
C TRP A 180 -33.44 -27.04 18.72
N GLY A 181 -34.16 -27.85 17.93
CA GLY A 181 -33.60 -28.50 16.72
C GLY A 181 -33.42 -27.53 15.56
N GLU A 182 -34.34 -26.57 15.40
CA GLU A 182 -34.27 -25.56 14.34
C GLU A 182 -33.15 -24.53 14.61
N HIS A 183 -32.94 -24.16 15.87
CA HIS A 183 -31.79 -23.32 16.26
C HIS A 183 -30.45 -24.02 16.03
N HIS A 184 -30.35 -25.33 16.29
CA HIS A 184 -29.13 -26.12 16.03
C HIS A 184 -28.83 -26.23 14.53
N HIS A 185 -29.84 -26.51 13.70
CA HIS A 185 -29.65 -26.54 12.24
C HIS A 185 -29.31 -25.17 11.66
N ARG A 186 -29.86 -24.10 12.25
CA ARG A 186 -29.53 -22.73 11.85
C ARG A 186 -28.09 -22.37 12.18
N THR A 187 -27.61 -22.68 13.40
CA THR A 187 -26.19 -22.42 13.78
C THR A 187 -25.22 -23.29 12.99
N GLU A 188 -25.58 -24.53 12.69
CA GLU A 188 -24.79 -25.43 11.84
C GLU A 188 -24.76 -24.96 10.37
N SER A 189 -25.87 -24.44 9.85
CA SER A 189 -25.93 -23.81 8.52
C SER A 189 -25.13 -22.51 8.47
N GLU A 190 -25.19 -21.68 9.51
CA GLU A 190 -24.41 -20.44 9.61
C GLU A 190 -22.90 -20.73 9.69
N LEU A 191 -22.51 -21.77 10.43
CA LEU A 191 -21.13 -22.28 10.46
C LEU A 191 -20.68 -22.76 9.08
N ALA A 192 -21.51 -23.56 8.38
CA ALA A 192 -21.19 -24.03 7.04
C ALA A 192 -21.02 -22.87 6.03
N MET A 193 -21.88 -21.84 6.11
CA MET A 193 -21.75 -20.64 5.27
C MET A 193 -20.47 -19.85 5.60
N SER A 194 -20.14 -19.68 6.87
CA SER A 194 -18.90 -19.02 7.30
C SER A 194 -17.66 -19.80 6.86
N THR A 195 -17.68 -21.15 6.94
CA THR A 195 -16.57 -21.98 6.45
C THR A 195 -16.34 -21.83 4.95
N ARG A 196 -17.41 -21.85 4.14
CA ARG A 196 -17.32 -21.63 2.68
C ARG A 196 -16.78 -20.26 2.36
N LYS A 197 -17.20 -19.22 3.09
CA LYS A 197 -16.72 -17.85 2.91
C LYS A 197 -15.24 -17.70 3.27
N CYS A 198 -14.77 -18.35 4.34
CA CYS A 198 -13.34 -18.43 4.66
C CYS A 198 -12.55 -19.11 3.54
N GLU A 199 -13.07 -20.23 3.01
CA GLU A 199 -12.46 -20.98 1.90
C GLU A 199 -12.38 -20.17 0.60
N GLU A 200 -13.45 -19.47 0.22
CA GLU A 200 -13.50 -18.58 -0.95
C GLU A 200 -12.51 -17.42 -0.81
N LEU A 201 -12.50 -16.75 0.35
CA LEU A 201 -11.55 -15.68 0.63
C LEU A 201 -10.10 -16.18 0.59
N ALA A 202 -9.82 -17.37 1.13
CA ALA A 202 -8.49 -17.97 1.09
C ALA A 202 -8.03 -18.28 -0.34
N GLN A 203 -8.92 -18.79 -1.19
CA GLN A 203 -8.63 -19.03 -2.61
C GLN A 203 -8.38 -17.71 -3.38
N GLU A 204 -9.19 -16.69 -3.14
CA GLU A 204 -8.97 -15.36 -3.74
C GLU A 204 -7.63 -14.77 -3.31
N LEU A 205 -7.31 -14.86 -2.03
CA LEU A 205 -6.07 -14.36 -1.46
C LEU A 205 -4.86 -15.06 -2.07
N TRP A 206 -4.91 -16.38 -2.21
CA TRP A 206 -3.88 -17.17 -2.89
C TRP A 206 -3.69 -16.74 -4.35
N LYS A 207 -4.79 -16.50 -5.10
CA LYS A 207 -4.73 -16.02 -6.49
C LYS A 207 -4.09 -14.63 -6.57
N LEU A 208 -4.47 -13.73 -5.67
CA LEU A 208 -3.93 -12.37 -5.61
C LEU A 208 -2.44 -12.37 -5.22
N GLU A 209 -2.05 -13.16 -4.22
CA GLU A 209 -0.65 -13.32 -3.80
C GLU A 209 0.21 -13.93 -4.90
N ARG A 210 -0.31 -14.93 -5.63
CA ARG A 210 0.37 -15.50 -6.80
C ARG A 210 0.60 -14.45 -7.89
N ARG A 211 -0.42 -13.65 -8.22
CA ARG A 211 -0.30 -12.57 -9.20
C ARG A 211 0.70 -11.51 -8.74
N ALA A 212 0.65 -11.11 -7.46
CA ALA A 212 1.61 -10.15 -6.90
C ALA A 212 3.05 -10.70 -6.89
N GLY A 213 3.23 -12.00 -6.61
CA GLY A 213 4.52 -12.68 -6.69
C GLY A 213 5.08 -12.71 -8.11
N GLU A 214 4.22 -12.97 -9.10
CA GLU A 214 4.58 -12.94 -10.51
C GLU A 214 5.00 -11.54 -10.98
N LEU A 215 4.27 -10.49 -10.60
CA LEU A 215 4.67 -9.10 -10.90
C LEU A 215 6.00 -8.74 -10.23
N ARG A 216 6.19 -9.12 -8.97
CA ARG A 216 7.47 -8.93 -8.25
C ARG A 216 8.62 -9.62 -8.96
N ARG A 217 8.42 -10.88 -9.38
CA ARG A 217 9.40 -11.66 -10.15
C ARG A 217 9.77 -10.91 -11.43
N ARG A 218 8.77 -10.46 -12.21
CA ARG A 218 9.00 -9.76 -13.48
C ARG A 218 9.75 -8.43 -13.30
N ILE A 219 9.41 -7.66 -12.26
CA ILE A 219 10.13 -6.42 -11.91
C ILE A 219 11.58 -6.74 -11.52
N LEU A 220 11.80 -7.78 -10.71
CA LEU A 220 13.15 -8.19 -10.28
C LEU A 220 13.99 -8.70 -11.45
N GLU A 221 13.40 -9.50 -12.35
CA GLU A 221 14.01 -9.97 -13.59
C GLU A 221 14.44 -8.80 -14.48
N HIS A 222 13.56 -7.81 -14.69
CA HIS A 222 13.93 -6.58 -15.38
C HIS A 222 15.10 -5.87 -14.68
N THR A 223 15.07 -5.70 -13.35
CA THR A 223 16.17 -5.01 -12.64
C THR A 223 17.50 -5.76 -12.75
N ALA A 224 17.47 -7.09 -12.65
CA ALA A 224 18.65 -7.93 -12.81
C ALA A 224 19.17 -7.92 -14.26
N GLY A 225 18.27 -7.92 -15.25
CA GLY A 225 18.59 -7.76 -16.66
C GLY A 225 19.26 -6.41 -16.96
N VAL A 226 18.73 -5.30 -16.44
CA VAL A 226 19.35 -3.96 -16.59
C VAL A 226 20.74 -3.89 -15.94
N LEU A 227 20.89 -4.47 -14.74
CA LEU A 227 22.19 -4.54 -14.06
C LEU A 227 23.20 -5.41 -14.84
N GLN A 228 22.76 -6.51 -15.43
CA GLN A 228 23.58 -7.36 -16.28
C GLN A 228 24.00 -6.66 -17.58
N MET A 229 23.08 -5.95 -18.24
CA MET A 229 23.36 -5.17 -19.46
C MET A 229 24.41 -4.09 -19.21
N THR A 230 24.38 -3.46 -18.03
CA THR A 230 25.30 -2.37 -17.66
C THR A 230 26.66 -2.88 -17.16
N HIS A 231 26.75 -4.10 -16.60
CA HIS A 231 27.99 -4.64 -16.05
C HIS A 231 29.10 -4.88 -17.10
N LYS A 232 28.77 -5.16 -18.37
CA LYS A 232 29.77 -5.26 -19.46
C LYS A 232 30.34 -3.90 -19.89
N GLY A 233 29.65 -2.80 -19.61
CA GLY A 233 30.09 -1.44 -19.93
C GLY A 233 31.29 -0.96 -19.11
N LEU A 234 31.55 -1.56 -17.95
CA LEU A 234 32.69 -1.19 -17.08
C LEU A 234 33.95 -2.04 -17.32
N LYS A 235 33.90 -3.10 -18.14
CA LYS A 235 35.05 -3.98 -18.42
C LYS A 235 35.66 -3.82 -19.81
N LYS A 236 35.42 -2.71 -20.51
CA LYS A 236 36.13 -2.40 -21.78
C LYS A 236 37.49 -1.72 -21.53
N LYS A 237 38.33 -2.37 -20.71
CA LYS A 237 39.79 -2.19 -20.64
C LYS A 237 40.47 -3.53 -20.34
N SER A 238 40.29 -4.54 -21.20
CA SER A 238 41.23 -5.67 -21.31
C SER A 238 40.86 -6.60 -22.47
N ALA A 239 40.98 -6.13 -23.71
CA ALA A 239 40.90 -7.04 -24.85
C ALA A 239 41.63 -6.50 -26.08
N THR A 240 42.93 -6.17 -25.94
CA THR A 240 43.85 -6.15 -27.09
C THR A 240 45.28 -6.42 -26.63
N ARG A 241 45.64 -7.72 -26.51
CA ARG A 241 46.88 -8.32 -27.04
C ARG A 241 46.97 -9.78 -26.56
N GLY A 242 46.99 -10.69 -27.52
CA GLY A 242 47.35 -12.08 -27.29
C GLY A 242 48.85 -12.24 -27.06
N SER A 243 49.19 -13.32 -26.34
CA SER A 243 50.51 -13.91 -26.08
C SER A 243 51.40 -13.10 -25.12
N HIS A 244 51.65 -13.50 -23.87
CA HIS A 244 52.25 -14.78 -23.46
C HIS A 244 51.94 -15.09 -21.97
N SER A 245 51.88 -16.39 -21.68
CA SER A 245 51.83 -16.95 -20.33
C SER A 245 53.18 -16.84 -19.61
N ARG A 246 53.15 -16.58 -18.28
CA ARG A 246 53.76 -17.41 -17.22
C ARG A 246 54.02 -16.64 -15.91
N SER A 247 53.56 -17.26 -14.83
CA SER A 247 54.10 -17.32 -13.45
C SER A 247 53.91 -16.14 -12.46
N PRO A 248 53.52 -16.45 -11.19
CA PRO A 248 53.36 -15.49 -10.11
C PRO A 248 54.56 -15.54 -9.13
N GLU A 249 55.37 -14.51 -9.07
CA GLU A 249 56.34 -14.32 -7.98
C GLU A 249 56.86 -12.88 -8.02
N SER A 250 56.59 -12.12 -6.95
CA SER A 250 57.55 -11.19 -6.31
C SER A 250 56.80 -10.17 -5.46
N MET A 251 56.73 -10.49 -4.17
CA MET A 251 56.72 -9.50 -3.11
C MET A 251 58.13 -8.93 -2.96
N GLY A 252 58.28 -7.60 -2.93
CA GLY A 252 59.49 -6.97 -2.41
C GLY A 252 59.75 -5.55 -2.91
N GLY A 253 59.95 -4.63 -1.97
CA GLY A 253 61.01 -3.62 -2.11
C GLY A 253 60.65 -2.16 -2.36
N SER A 254 60.11 -1.51 -1.33
CA SER A 254 60.47 -0.17 -0.84
C SER A 254 60.25 1.14 -1.64
N PRO A 255 60.15 2.28 -0.92
CA PRO A 255 59.56 3.54 -1.37
C PRO A 255 60.60 4.63 -1.70
N ASN A 256 60.09 5.77 -2.19
CA ASN A 256 60.71 7.07 -2.53
C ASN A 256 61.18 7.25 -3.98
N ALA A 257 60.41 8.07 -4.72
CA ALA A 257 60.95 9.15 -5.53
C ALA A 257 59.88 10.23 -5.73
N ARG A 258 60.16 11.42 -5.18
CA ARG A 258 59.61 12.70 -5.62
C ARG A 258 60.00 12.92 -7.08
N ASP A 259 59.08 13.32 -7.95
CA ASP A 259 59.30 14.50 -8.81
C ASP A 259 58.01 14.90 -9.56
N ASN A 260 57.93 16.20 -9.81
CA ASN A 260 56.94 16.98 -10.53
C ASN A 260 56.71 16.55 -11.98
N GLY A 261 55.63 17.08 -12.58
CA GLY A 261 55.71 17.55 -13.97
C GLY A 261 54.68 16.98 -14.92
N GLN A 262 53.59 17.71 -15.04
CA GLN A 262 52.41 17.50 -15.87
C GLN A 262 52.68 17.83 -17.36
N TYR A 263 51.87 17.23 -18.25
CA TYR A 263 51.51 17.59 -19.65
C TYR A 263 52.13 16.82 -20.84
N SER A 264 51.30 15.98 -21.44
CA SER A 264 51.07 15.96 -22.90
C SER A 264 49.61 15.55 -23.19
N PRO A 265 48.93 16.12 -24.21
CA PRO A 265 47.48 16.15 -24.35
C PRO A 265 46.92 15.00 -25.20
N THR A 266 45.72 14.56 -24.84
CA THR A 266 44.81 13.75 -25.66
C THR A 266 44.14 14.59 -26.75
N PRO A 267 44.04 14.08 -28.01
CA PRO A 267 43.08 14.54 -28.99
C PRO A 267 41.82 13.65 -28.97
N HIS A 268 40.69 14.20 -28.54
CA HIS A 268 39.40 13.97 -29.21
C HIS A 268 39.21 15.19 -30.11
N GLU A 269 38.75 15.05 -31.35
CA GLU A 269 37.31 15.11 -31.63
C GLU A 269 37.03 14.79 -33.11
N PHE A 270 35.82 14.30 -33.36
CA PHE A 270 35.30 13.80 -34.62
C PHE A 270 34.83 14.96 -35.54
N ASP A 271 34.74 14.66 -36.84
CA ASP A 271 34.63 15.58 -37.99
C ASP A 271 33.18 15.80 -38.45
N ASP A 272 32.74 17.06 -38.59
CA ASP A 272 31.42 17.47 -39.11
C ASP A 272 31.51 18.37 -40.37
N ARG A 273 32.37 18.00 -41.34
CA ARG A 273 32.45 18.66 -42.66
C ARG A 273 31.55 18.12 -43.77
N SER A 274 30.45 17.43 -43.50
CA SER A 274 29.65 16.91 -44.63
C SER A 274 28.15 16.88 -44.38
N LEU A 275 27.44 17.99 -44.61
CA LEU A 275 26.00 18.10 -44.96
C LEU A 275 25.60 19.58 -44.80
N TYR A 276 26.05 20.55 -45.59
CA TYR A 276 25.50 20.90 -46.91
C TYR A 276 26.46 21.83 -47.64
N ARG A 277 26.75 21.53 -48.92
CA ARG A 277 27.40 22.46 -49.85
C ARG A 277 26.39 23.44 -50.46
N SER A 278 26.92 24.62 -50.74
CA SER A 278 26.44 25.79 -51.48
C SER A 278 25.46 25.59 -52.64
N ALA A 279 24.53 26.54 -52.76
CA ALA A 279 24.01 27.05 -54.03
C ALA A 279 24.21 28.58 -54.05
N GLU A 280 24.79 29.11 -55.15
CA GLU A 280 24.71 30.50 -55.66
C GLU A 280 25.19 31.64 -54.72
N HIS A 281 26.21 32.46 -55.01
CA HIS A 281 26.41 33.34 -56.18
C HIS A 281 25.13 34.04 -56.66
N LEU A 282 24.79 35.16 -55.99
CA LEU A 282 24.13 36.35 -56.53
C LEU A 282 24.41 37.45 -55.48
N ASP A 283 25.48 38.21 -55.67
CA ASP A 283 25.44 39.55 -56.27
C ASP A 283 24.68 40.57 -55.41
N GLU A 284 25.41 41.63 -55.08
CA GLU A 284 24.96 43.02 -55.27
C GLU A 284 24.48 43.84 -54.05
N TYR A 285 25.11 45.03 -53.98
CA TYR A 285 24.84 46.25 -53.21
C TYR A 285 25.02 46.30 -51.68
N GLY A 286 26.13 46.94 -51.29
CA GLY A 286 26.03 48.37 -50.98
C GLY A 286 25.60 48.75 -49.55
N ARG A 287 26.63 49.19 -48.79
CA ARG A 287 26.63 50.12 -47.65
C ARG A 287 26.55 49.54 -46.23
N PRO A 288 27.31 50.15 -45.30
CA PRO A 288 27.50 49.65 -43.95
C PRO A 288 26.60 50.38 -42.93
N TYR A 289 25.99 49.62 -42.02
CA TYR A 289 25.49 50.08 -40.72
C TYR A 289 25.81 48.94 -39.75
N GLY A 290 26.34 49.10 -38.55
CA GLY A 290 26.38 50.24 -37.64
C GLY A 290 26.30 49.61 -36.25
N ARG A 291 27.41 49.64 -35.50
CA ARG A 291 27.49 49.20 -34.11
C ARG A 291 27.20 50.42 -33.22
N PRO A 292 26.33 50.35 -32.21
CA PRO A 292 26.05 51.47 -31.31
C PRO A 292 26.97 51.49 -30.08
N GLY A 293 27.36 52.68 -29.62
CA GLY A 293 27.89 52.93 -28.26
C GLY A 293 29.06 53.92 -28.15
N ILE A 294 28.75 55.18 -27.83
CA ILE A 294 29.59 56.39 -27.64
C ILE A 294 29.49 56.82 -26.14
N PRO A 295 30.51 57.45 -25.48
CA PRO A 295 30.78 58.92 -25.46
C PRO A 295 32.27 59.28 -25.71
N HIS A 296 32.62 60.05 -26.74
CA HIS A 296 32.63 61.52 -26.89
C HIS A 296 33.74 62.26 -26.11
N SER A 297 34.78 62.73 -26.83
CA SER A 297 35.11 64.17 -26.98
C SER A 297 36.11 64.40 -28.14
N ASP A 298 35.71 65.24 -29.09
CA ASP A 298 36.45 66.32 -29.79
C ASP A 298 37.89 66.11 -30.32
N ASN A 299 38.03 66.06 -31.66
CA ASN A 299 38.31 67.24 -32.49
C ASN A 299 38.64 66.81 -33.94
N GLY A 300 37.87 67.34 -34.89
CA GLY A 300 38.16 67.22 -36.32
C GLY A 300 39.20 68.24 -36.76
N GLU A 301 40.01 67.88 -37.74
CA GLU A 301 40.60 68.85 -38.65
C GLU A 301 40.69 68.27 -40.06
N ALA A 302 39.87 68.84 -40.92
CA ALA A 302 39.98 68.76 -42.35
C ALA A 302 41.29 69.43 -42.80
N ARG A 303 41.85 68.91 -43.89
CA ARG A 303 43.02 69.43 -44.60
C ARG A 303 42.87 70.94 -44.89
N TYR A 304 43.55 71.77 -44.10
CA TYR A 304 43.89 73.14 -44.48
C TYR A 304 45.23 73.12 -45.22
N VAL A 305 45.24 73.49 -46.49
CA VAL A 305 46.45 73.94 -47.17
C VAL A 305 46.91 75.19 -46.44
N ASP A 306 48.18 75.23 -46.03
CA ASP A 306 48.77 76.28 -45.22
C ASP A 306 48.78 77.63 -45.97
N LEU A 307 47.73 78.43 -45.82
CA LEU A 307 47.64 79.80 -46.36
C LEU A 307 48.79 80.69 -45.85
N THR A 308 49.42 80.36 -44.71
CA THR A 308 50.52 81.14 -44.15
C THR A 308 51.81 80.94 -44.94
N ALA A 309 52.07 79.75 -45.47
CA ALA A 309 53.19 79.49 -46.38
C ALA A 309 53.08 80.31 -47.67
N ILE A 310 51.88 80.41 -48.25
CA ILE A 310 51.63 81.16 -49.49
C ILE A 310 51.82 82.67 -49.25
N HIS A 311 51.35 83.19 -48.12
CA HIS A 311 51.56 84.61 -47.78
C HIS A 311 53.03 84.95 -47.48
N ASN A 312 53.78 84.01 -46.89
CA ASN A 312 55.23 84.16 -46.72
C ASN A 312 55.98 84.17 -48.06
N THR A 313 55.53 83.39 -49.05
CA THR A 313 56.10 83.44 -50.40
C THR A 313 55.78 84.74 -51.12
N GLU A 314 54.56 85.26 -50.97
CA GLU A 314 54.14 86.56 -51.50
C GLU A 314 55.03 87.69 -50.96
N LYS A 315 55.23 87.74 -49.63
CA LYS A 315 56.07 88.75 -48.98
C LYS A 315 57.53 88.71 -49.45
N LYS A 316 58.12 87.50 -49.56
CA LYS A 316 59.50 87.34 -50.06
C LYS A 316 59.65 87.75 -51.52
N LEU A 317 58.65 87.45 -52.37
CA LEU A 317 58.63 87.89 -53.76
C LEU A 317 58.52 89.42 -53.88
N GLY A 318 57.72 90.06 -53.01
CA GLY A 318 57.67 91.52 -52.90
C GLY A 318 59.02 92.13 -52.52
N GLU A 319 59.71 91.59 -51.52
CA GLU A 319 61.05 92.03 -51.10
C GLU A 319 62.09 91.88 -52.22
N LEU A 320 62.05 90.76 -52.96
CA LEU A 320 62.94 90.53 -54.11
C LEU A 320 62.67 91.49 -55.26
N ASN A 321 61.40 91.74 -55.58
CA ASN A 321 61.00 92.69 -56.62
C ASN A 321 61.39 94.13 -56.28
N ASN A 322 61.30 94.53 -55.00
CA ASN A 322 61.81 95.82 -54.53
C ASN A 322 63.34 95.91 -54.70
N ARG A 323 64.07 94.85 -54.34
CA ARG A 323 65.53 94.82 -54.52
C ARG A 323 65.97 94.82 -55.99
N LEU A 324 65.20 94.16 -56.86
CA LEU A 324 65.44 94.17 -58.30
C LEU A 324 65.17 95.56 -58.89
N ARG A 325 64.12 96.25 -58.42
CA ARG A 325 63.86 97.65 -58.76
C ARG A 325 64.99 98.57 -58.29
N ASP A 326 65.50 98.40 -57.07
CA ASP A 326 66.65 99.17 -56.56
C ASP A 326 67.90 98.94 -57.43
N MET A 327 68.13 97.70 -57.86
CA MET A 327 69.25 97.37 -58.77
C MET A 327 69.05 98.03 -60.15
N LEU A 328 67.85 97.99 -60.70
CA LEU A 328 67.53 98.64 -61.99
C LEU A 328 67.63 100.17 -61.91
N LEU A 329 67.21 100.78 -60.81
CA LEU A 329 67.38 102.22 -60.57
C LEU A 329 68.86 102.60 -60.36
N GLN A 330 69.68 101.69 -59.81
CA GLN A 330 71.13 101.88 -59.69
C GLN A 330 71.86 101.74 -61.04
N THR A 331 71.39 100.88 -61.94
CA THR A 331 72.06 100.64 -63.24
C THR A 331 71.56 101.56 -64.35
N ASN A 332 70.33 102.10 -64.27
CA ASN A 332 69.71 102.92 -65.31
C ASN A 332 69.04 104.18 -64.74
N SER A 333 69.65 105.35 -64.91
CA SER A 333 69.18 106.63 -64.34
C SER A 333 68.14 107.39 -65.19
N GLU A 334 67.66 106.84 -66.32
CA GLU A 334 66.82 107.59 -67.28
C GLU A 334 65.46 106.97 -67.65
N HIS A 335 64.99 105.91 -66.98
CA HIS A 335 63.66 105.35 -67.28
C HIS A 335 62.78 105.24 -66.02
N ASP A 336 61.56 105.74 -66.13
CA ASP A 336 60.52 105.72 -65.10
C ASP A 336 60.11 104.25 -64.84
N VAL A 337 60.52 103.70 -63.69
CA VAL A 337 60.24 102.29 -63.34
C VAL A 337 58.87 102.20 -62.70
N ASP A 338 57.98 101.40 -63.30
CA ASP A 338 56.61 101.17 -62.80
C ASP A 338 56.59 100.76 -61.31
N PRO A 339 55.58 101.21 -60.54
CA PRO A 339 55.44 100.82 -59.14
C PRO A 339 55.19 99.31 -59.01
N VAL A 340 55.79 98.70 -57.97
CA VAL A 340 55.53 97.29 -57.62
C VAL A 340 54.04 97.14 -57.29
N PRO A 341 53.35 96.10 -57.81
CA PRO A 341 51.94 95.89 -57.53
C PRO A 341 51.67 95.82 -56.02
N GLU A 342 50.80 96.69 -55.50
CA GLU A 342 50.30 96.59 -54.13
C GLU A 342 49.26 95.47 -54.05
N SER A 343 49.29 94.69 -52.97
CA SER A 343 48.35 93.61 -52.72
C SER A 343 46.92 94.16 -52.73
N PHE A 344 46.11 93.72 -53.69
CA PHE A 344 44.72 94.15 -53.85
C PHE A 344 43.88 93.75 -52.62
N SER A 345 43.87 94.57 -51.59
CA SER A 345 42.94 94.50 -50.47
C SER A 345 41.83 95.51 -50.69
N ASN A 346 40.95 95.22 -51.65
CA ASN A 346 39.74 96.01 -51.85
C ASN A 346 38.51 95.12 -51.65
N GLY A 347 38.10 94.96 -50.39
CA GLY A 347 36.73 94.60 -50.00
C GLY A 347 36.23 93.16 -50.19
N GLY A 348 37.09 92.16 -50.40
CA GLY A 348 36.72 90.73 -50.47
C GLY A 348 37.79 89.81 -49.86
N PRO A 349 37.50 88.51 -49.62
CA PRO A 349 38.43 87.61 -48.93
C PRO A 349 39.78 87.51 -49.67
N PRO A 350 40.92 87.56 -48.96
CA PRO A 350 42.24 87.66 -49.58
C PRO A 350 42.55 86.39 -50.38
N ASN A 351 42.87 86.56 -51.66
CA ASN A 351 43.37 85.47 -52.52
C ASN A 351 44.91 85.58 -52.63
N PRO A 352 45.68 84.91 -51.75
CA PRO A 352 47.14 85.02 -51.74
C PRO A 352 47.80 84.41 -52.99
N VAL A 353 47.06 83.59 -53.76
CA VAL A 353 47.54 83.02 -55.03
C VAL A 353 47.61 84.10 -56.13
N ALA A 354 46.64 85.02 -56.17
CA ALA A 354 46.63 86.10 -57.15
C ALA A 354 47.74 87.14 -56.91
N GLY A 355 48.10 87.40 -55.65
CA GLY A 355 49.21 88.30 -55.29
C GLY A 355 50.59 87.75 -55.72
N VAL A 356 50.81 86.45 -55.53
CA VAL A 356 52.04 85.76 -55.99
C VAL A 356 52.16 85.82 -57.52
N GLU A 357 51.07 85.60 -58.25
CA GLU A 357 51.05 85.62 -59.72
C GLU A 357 51.38 87.03 -60.29
N ALA A 358 50.85 88.10 -59.66
CA ALA A 358 51.18 89.48 -60.04
C ALA A 358 52.66 89.83 -59.80
N HIS A 359 53.25 89.35 -58.69
CA HIS A 359 54.68 89.56 -58.42
C HIS A 359 55.59 88.79 -59.38
N LEU A 360 55.20 87.59 -59.83
CA LEU A 360 55.97 86.84 -60.83
C LEU A 360 55.93 87.50 -62.21
N ALA A 361 54.76 87.98 -62.64
CA ALA A 361 54.63 88.71 -63.91
C ALA A 361 55.47 90.00 -63.96
N TYR A 362 55.56 90.72 -62.83
CA TYR A 362 56.43 91.90 -62.72
C TYR A 362 57.92 91.54 -62.83
N LEU A 363 58.35 90.43 -62.23
CA LEU A 363 59.74 89.97 -62.29
C LEU A 363 60.12 89.52 -63.71
N GLU A 364 59.23 88.82 -64.41
CA GLU A 364 59.45 88.36 -65.79
C GLU A 364 59.63 89.52 -66.78
N ARG A 365 58.80 90.56 -66.66
CA ARG A 365 58.89 91.77 -67.48
C ARG A 365 60.21 92.53 -67.26
N ASN A 366 60.68 92.62 -66.02
CA ASN A 366 61.94 93.30 -65.69
C ASN A 366 63.19 92.47 -66.05
N LEU A 367 63.14 91.14 -65.96
CA LEU A 367 64.25 90.30 -66.44
C LEU A 367 64.38 90.34 -67.96
N SER A 368 63.24 90.41 -68.67
CA SER A 368 63.22 90.55 -70.11
C SER A 368 63.88 91.86 -70.56
N SER A 369 63.67 92.98 -69.86
CA SER A 369 64.32 94.26 -70.19
C SER A 369 65.85 94.23 -69.97
N VAL A 370 66.33 93.56 -68.91
CA VAL A 370 67.77 93.38 -68.66
C VAL A 370 68.43 92.50 -69.74
N ALA A 371 67.76 91.43 -70.18
CA ALA A 371 68.27 90.56 -71.24
C ALA A 371 68.43 91.30 -72.58
N TYR A 372 67.50 92.19 -72.92
CA TYR A 372 67.62 93.06 -74.11
C TYR A 372 68.78 94.07 -74.00
N GLN A 373 69.21 94.41 -72.78
CA GLN A 373 70.27 95.39 -72.54
C GLN A 373 71.70 94.81 -72.65
N GLN A 374 71.88 93.50 -72.41
CA GLN A 374 73.20 92.84 -72.52
C GLN A 374 73.64 92.52 -73.96
N GLN A 375 72.72 92.47 -74.93
CA GLN A 375 73.02 91.99 -76.28
C GLN A 375 73.72 93.01 -77.20
N TYR A 376 74.03 94.23 -76.70
CA TYR A 376 74.65 95.31 -77.49
C TYR A 376 76.15 95.55 -77.22
N GLN A 377 76.81 94.74 -76.39
CA GLN A 377 78.24 94.90 -76.15
C GLN A 377 79.08 93.77 -76.77
N GLN A 378 79.70 94.15 -77.89
CA GLN A 378 81.05 93.79 -78.34
C GLN A 378 81.16 92.83 -79.53
N SER A 379 81.64 93.43 -80.62
CA SER A 379 82.29 92.84 -81.79
C SER A 379 83.55 93.71 -82.06
N PRO A 380 84.42 93.38 -83.03
CA PRO A 380 85.70 92.73 -82.79
C PRO A 380 86.89 93.61 -83.22
N GLN A 381 88.13 93.22 -82.89
CA GLN A 381 89.24 93.39 -83.84
C GLN A 381 90.45 92.51 -83.53
N GLU A 382 90.87 91.83 -84.59
CA GLU A 382 91.96 90.89 -84.74
C GLU A 382 93.31 91.62 -84.77
N THR A 383 94.34 91.05 -84.14
CA THR A 383 95.68 90.94 -84.75
C THR A 383 96.42 89.75 -84.14
N ASN A 384 96.95 88.90 -85.03
CA ASN A 384 97.69 87.67 -84.77
C ASN A 384 98.97 87.87 -83.95
N GLU A 385 98.92 87.50 -82.67
CA GLU A 385 100.03 86.89 -81.92
C GLU A 385 99.38 85.90 -80.93
N ILE A 386 99.87 84.65 -80.85
CA ILE A 386 99.33 83.64 -79.91
C ILE A 386 99.54 84.20 -78.48
N PRO A 387 98.48 84.55 -77.73
CA PRO A 387 98.65 85.15 -76.42
C PRO A 387 99.24 84.14 -75.42
N ASP A 388 100.05 84.62 -74.49
CA ASP A 388 100.65 83.83 -73.39
C ASP A 388 99.63 82.99 -72.60
N PHE A 389 98.36 83.39 -72.62
CA PHE A 389 97.24 82.64 -72.05
C PHE A 389 97.09 81.23 -72.63
N VAL A 390 97.41 81.01 -73.91
CA VAL A 390 97.34 79.68 -74.54
C VAL A 390 98.35 78.73 -73.91
N TYR A 391 99.57 79.21 -73.63
CA TYR A 391 100.60 78.42 -72.95
C TYR A 391 100.24 78.15 -71.48
N GLU A 392 99.64 79.13 -70.79
CA GLU A 392 99.15 78.93 -69.42
C GLU A 392 97.99 77.92 -69.37
N ALA A 393 97.11 77.93 -70.38
CA ALA A 393 96.01 76.99 -70.51
C ALA A 393 96.49 75.55 -70.76
N GLU A 394 97.49 75.36 -71.62
CA GLU A 394 98.11 74.04 -71.88
C GLU A 394 98.74 73.44 -70.62
N GLY A 395 99.41 74.26 -69.79
CA GLY A 395 99.99 73.81 -68.53
C GLY A 395 98.94 73.37 -67.50
N LYS A 396 97.86 74.14 -67.36
CA LYS A 396 96.74 73.80 -66.44
C LYS A 396 95.99 72.55 -66.91
N LEU A 397 95.77 72.39 -68.21
CA LEU A 397 95.15 71.20 -68.78
C LEU A 397 96.01 69.95 -68.63
N GLU A 398 97.34 70.09 -68.70
CA GLU A 398 98.26 68.99 -68.39
C GLU A 398 98.17 68.55 -66.93
N GLU A 399 98.12 69.50 -65.99
CA GLU A 399 97.93 69.21 -64.57
C GLU A 399 96.58 68.49 -64.31
N MET A 400 95.50 68.94 -64.98
CA MET A 400 94.19 68.29 -64.90
C MET A 400 94.22 66.88 -65.49
N ASN A 401 94.87 66.68 -66.63
CA ASN A 401 95.04 65.36 -67.25
C ASN A 401 95.79 64.39 -66.34
N MET A 402 96.86 64.85 -65.68
CA MET A 402 97.60 64.06 -64.70
C MET A 402 96.76 63.74 -63.47
N ARG A 403 95.93 64.68 -63.01
CA ARG A 403 95.01 64.45 -61.88
C ARG A 403 93.91 63.45 -62.23
N ILE A 404 93.35 63.52 -63.43
CA ILE A 404 92.35 62.57 -63.93
C ILE A 404 92.97 61.19 -64.14
N GLU A 405 94.19 61.11 -64.69
CA GLU A 405 94.92 59.85 -64.79
C GLU A 405 95.17 59.25 -63.39
N ASN A 406 95.56 60.08 -62.42
CA ASN A 406 95.74 59.63 -61.05
C ASN A 406 94.42 59.17 -60.41
N ILE A 407 93.30 59.87 -60.64
CA ILE A 407 91.97 59.45 -60.18
C ILE A 407 91.58 58.11 -60.81
N LEU A 408 91.81 57.92 -62.12
CA LEU A 408 91.54 56.67 -62.81
C LEU A 408 92.43 55.52 -62.31
N ARG A 409 93.70 55.81 -61.96
CA ARG A 409 94.63 54.85 -61.34
C ARG A 409 94.22 54.48 -59.92
N MET A 410 93.88 55.46 -59.09
CA MET A 410 93.42 55.25 -57.70
C MET A 410 92.05 54.56 -57.65
N ALA A 411 91.18 54.83 -58.61
CA ALA A 411 89.86 54.22 -58.72
C ALA A 411 89.88 52.74 -59.14
N GLY A 412 91.07 52.14 -59.36
CA GLY A 412 91.25 50.70 -59.41
C GLY A 412 90.49 49.99 -60.54
N SER A 413 90.52 50.54 -61.76
CA SER A 413 89.95 49.85 -62.93
C SER A 413 90.87 48.74 -63.44
N SER A 414 90.34 47.51 -63.50
CA SER A 414 90.95 46.34 -64.15
C SER A 414 90.90 46.39 -65.68
N ARG A 415 90.42 47.49 -66.27
CA ARG A 415 90.54 47.82 -67.71
C ARG A 415 91.31 49.13 -67.83
N SER A 416 92.50 49.07 -68.41
CA SER A 416 93.29 50.24 -68.78
C SER A 416 92.51 51.15 -69.74
N PRO A 417 92.58 52.48 -69.59
CA PRO A 417 92.11 53.39 -70.64
C PRO A 417 92.88 53.08 -71.92
N THR A 418 92.17 52.87 -73.01
CA THR A 418 92.73 52.52 -74.34
C THR A 418 93.41 53.70 -75.04
N ALA A 419 93.56 54.84 -74.37
CA ALA A 419 94.27 56.01 -74.86
C ALA A 419 95.44 56.32 -73.91
N SER A 420 96.65 55.91 -74.31
CA SER A 420 97.89 56.39 -73.69
C SER A 420 98.20 57.80 -74.20
N LEU A 421 98.58 58.73 -73.32
CA LEU A 421 99.04 60.04 -73.75
C LEU A 421 100.25 59.90 -74.70
N PRO A 422 100.28 60.60 -75.85
CA PRO A 422 101.44 60.57 -76.74
C PRO A 422 102.68 61.22 -76.07
N PRO A 423 103.89 60.67 -76.25
CA PRO A 423 105.10 61.23 -75.66
C PRO A 423 105.63 62.42 -76.49
N GLY A 424 105.84 63.58 -75.85
CA GLY A 424 106.45 64.76 -76.46
C GLY A 424 106.66 65.92 -75.47
N PRO A 425 107.60 66.86 -75.72
CA PRO A 425 108.02 67.87 -74.74
C PRO A 425 107.04 69.05 -74.58
N ARG A 426 106.02 69.17 -75.44
CA ARG A 426 104.93 70.16 -75.38
C ARG A 426 103.69 69.57 -76.06
N ARG A 427 102.55 69.58 -75.37
CA ARG A 427 101.28 69.02 -75.86
C ARG A 427 100.38 70.14 -76.30
N THR A 428 99.79 70.03 -77.49
CA THR A 428 98.84 71.03 -77.96
C THR A 428 97.53 70.93 -77.17
N LEU A 429 96.81 72.04 -77.03
CA LEU A 429 95.45 72.05 -76.46
C LEU A 429 94.55 70.96 -77.07
N GLN A 430 94.64 70.72 -78.38
CA GLN A 430 93.79 69.76 -79.07
C GLN A 430 94.07 68.31 -78.64
N ASP A 431 95.34 67.94 -78.46
CA ASP A 431 95.73 66.61 -78.01
C ASP A 431 95.25 66.35 -76.57
N GLN A 432 95.36 67.36 -75.70
CA GLN A 432 94.91 67.29 -74.31
C GLN A 432 93.38 67.15 -74.21
N LEU A 433 92.62 67.83 -75.08
CA LEU A 433 91.16 67.71 -75.15
C LEU A 433 90.71 66.34 -75.66
N SER A 434 91.40 65.77 -76.66
CA SER A 434 91.06 64.45 -77.21
C SER A 434 91.19 63.29 -76.22
N TYR A 435 92.05 63.44 -75.19
CA TYR A 435 92.19 62.48 -74.09
C TYR A 435 91.13 62.69 -73.01
N LEU A 436 90.78 63.94 -72.71
CA LEU A 436 89.81 64.28 -71.66
C LEU A 436 88.43 63.71 -71.95
N GLU A 437 87.96 63.79 -73.19
CA GLU A 437 86.61 63.37 -73.57
C GLU A 437 86.33 61.88 -73.23
N PRO A 438 87.12 60.89 -73.70
CA PRO A 438 86.91 59.49 -73.34
C PRO A 438 87.22 59.17 -71.86
N ALA A 439 88.13 59.93 -71.23
CA ALA A 439 88.42 59.77 -69.80
C ALA A 439 87.22 60.20 -68.93
N ILE A 440 86.56 61.31 -69.29
CA ILE A 440 85.36 61.82 -68.63
C ILE A 440 84.19 60.84 -68.84
N ASP A 441 83.98 60.32 -70.05
CA ASP A 441 82.93 59.32 -70.33
C ASP A 441 83.11 58.03 -69.50
N SER A 442 84.35 57.60 -69.33
CA SER A 442 84.68 56.43 -68.49
C SER A 442 84.35 56.68 -67.01
N ILE A 443 84.69 57.87 -66.52
CA ILE A 443 84.35 58.29 -65.15
C ILE A 443 82.83 58.40 -64.99
N GLN A 444 82.11 58.98 -65.95
CA GLN A 444 80.65 59.12 -65.91
C GLN A 444 79.96 57.75 -65.85
N LYS A 445 80.28 56.82 -66.75
CA LYS A 445 79.74 55.44 -66.72
C LYS A 445 80.01 54.72 -65.40
N ARG A 446 81.15 55.02 -64.76
CA ARG A 446 81.49 54.44 -63.46
C ARG A 446 80.70 55.09 -62.33
N ILE A 447 80.51 56.40 -62.35
CA ILE A 447 79.65 57.10 -61.42
C ILE A 447 78.23 56.54 -61.53
N GLU A 448 77.71 56.37 -62.74
CA GLU A 448 76.40 55.75 -63.01
C GLU A 448 76.32 54.34 -62.41
N SER A 449 77.28 53.45 -62.72
CA SER A 449 77.34 52.11 -62.14
C SER A 449 77.43 52.12 -60.60
N LEU A 450 78.21 53.02 -60.00
CA LEU A 450 78.29 53.14 -58.54
C LEU A 450 77.00 53.68 -57.92
N THR A 451 76.32 54.60 -58.62
CA THR A 451 75.00 55.07 -58.18
C THR A 451 73.96 53.97 -58.29
N GLU A 452 73.98 53.16 -59.34
CA GLU A 452 73.13 51.96 -59.47
C GLU A 452 73.43 50.93 -58.38
N HIS A 453 74.70 50.64 -58.10
CA HIS A 453 75.05 49.74 -56.99
C HIS A 453 74.61 50.30 -55.64
N LYS A 454 74.73 51.62 -55.42
CA LYS A 454 74.23 52.29 -54.21
C LYS A 454 72.71 52.17 -54.12
N THR A 455 71.95 52.42 -55.18
CA THR A 455 70.49 52.30 -55.17
C THR A 455 70.08 50.86 -54.87
N ILE A 456 70.67 49.87 -55.55
CA ILE A 456 70.43 48.45 -55.31
C ILE A 456 70.71 48.09 -53.85
N LEU A 457 71.88 48.45 -53.30
CA LEU A 457 72.22 48.19 -51.90
C LEU A 457 71.27 48.89 -50.93
N THR A 458 70.88 50.14 -51.19
CA THR A 458 69.90 50.83 -50.34
C THR A 458 68.54 50.15 -50.39
N THR A 459 68.08 49.70 -51.55
CA THR A 459 66.84 48.94 -51.68
C THR A 459 66.93 47.59 -50.99
N GLN A 460 68.08 46.90 -51.06
CA GLN A 460 68.27 45.62 -50.40
C GLN A 460 68.33 45.77 -48.87
N ILE A 461 69.00 46.81 -48.36
CA ILE A 461 69.01 47.15 -46.93
C ILE A 461 67.59 47.51 -46.47
N GLN A 462 66.85 48.29 -47.25
CA GLN A 462 65.47 48.66 -46.94
C GLN A 462 64.56 47.42 -46.93
N GLN A 463 64.65 46.56 -47.94
CA GLN A 463 63.91 45.29 -48.00
C GLN A 463 64.27 44.37 -46.82
N GLN A 464 65.55 44.26 -46.46
CA GLN A 464 65.95 43.45 -45.31
C GLN A 464 65.42 44.04 -43.99
N ARG A 465 65.41 45.36 -43.84
CA ARG A 465 64.80 46.04 -42.68
C ARG A 465 63.29 45.84 -42.64
N GLU A 466 62.61 45.90 -43.78
CA GLU A 466 61.17 45.66 -43.89
C GLU A 466 60.82 44.19 -43.61
N LEU A 467 61.60 43.24 -44.12
CA LEU A 467 61.42 41.81 -43.83
C LEU A 467 61.65 41.50 -42.35
N ASN A 468 62.73 42.04 -41.77
CA ASN A 468 62.99 41.89 -40.34
C ASN A 468 61.91 42.59 -39.51
N SER A 469 61.48 43.80 -39.87
CA SER A 469 60.41 44.51 -39.17
C SER A 469 59.07 43.79 -39.26
N LYS A 470 58.76 43.13 -40.38
CA LYS A 470 57.57 42.27 -40.52
C LYS A 470 57.68 41.04 -39.63
N SER A 471 58.83 40.34 -39.65
CA SER A 471 59.06 39.19 -38.79
C SER A 471 59.02 39.55 -37.30
N ASP A 472 59.54 40.71 -36.92
CA ASP A 472 59.50 41.21 -35.55
C ASP A 472 58.06 41.56 -35.14
N ALA A 473 57.30 42.24 -36.01
CA ALA A 473 55.90 42.55 -35.77
C ALA A 473 55.03 41.28 -35.62
N GLU A 474 55.28 40.25 -36.42
CA GLU A 474 54.60 38.96 -36.30
C GLU A 474 54.95 38.25 -34.98
N ARG A 475 56.23 38.28 -34.56
CA ARG A 475 56.64 37.73 -33.27
C ARG A 475 56.01 38.48 -32.11
N ASP A 476 56.00 39.82 -32.15
CA ASP A 476 55.40 40.65 -31.11
C ASP A 476 53.89 40.44 -31.03
N ALA A 477 53.20 40.29 -32.17
CA ALA A 477 51.78 39.94 -32.21
C ALA A 477 51.51 38.57 -31.55
N HIS A 478 52.32 37.56 -31.86
CA HIS A 478 52.20 36.24 -31.23
C HIS A 478 52.52 36.28 -29.72
N PHE A 479 53.51 37.08 -29.28
CA PHE A 479 53.77 37.29 -27.86
C PHE A 479 52.60 37.99 -27.15
N ALA A 480 51.97 38.97 -27.81
CA ALA A 480 50.78 39.63 -27.28
C ALA A 480 49.60 38.64 -27.15
N GLU A 481 49.35 37.80 -28.16
CA GLU A 481 48.32 36.76 -28.12
C GLU A 481 48.59 35.73 -27.00
N LEU A 482 49.83 35.27 -26.86
CA LEU A 482 50.21 34.36 -25.77
C LEU A 482 50.04 35.02 -24.39
N ASN A 483 50.40 36.29 -24.24
CA ASN A 483 50.22 37.02 -22.99
C ASN A 483 48.73 37.21 -22.67
N GLU A 484 47.89 37.49 -23.66
CA GLU A 484 46.44 37.54 -23.49
C GLU A 484 45.88 36.17 -23.10
N ARG A 485 46.36 35.09 -23.72
CA ARG A 485 45.97 33.73 -23.35
C ARG A 485 46.40 33.37 -21.93
N ILE A 486 47.60 33.77 -21.50
CA ILE A 486 48.07 33.61 -20.12
C ILE A 486 47.18 34.40 -19.15
N ALA A 487 46.85 35.66 -19.47
CA ALA A 487 45.99 36.49 -18.64
C ALA A 487 44.57 35.92 -18.51
N THR A 488 44.00 35.41 -19.61
CA THR A 488 42.67 34.74 -19.58
C THR A 488 42.71 33.47 -18.75
N LEU A 489 43.72 32.61 -18.91
CA LEU A 489 43.89 31.40 -18.11
C LEU A 489 44.10 31.70 -16.62
N GLN A 490 44.87 32.74 -16.28
CA GLN A 490 45.03 33.20 -14.90
C GLN A 490 43.70 33.65 -14.31
N LYS A 491 42.89 34.41 -15.06
CA LYS A 491 41.56 34.84 -14.63
C LYS A 491 40.59 33.67 -14.44
N GLU A 492 40.61 32.69 -15.33
CA GLU A 492 39.81 31.46 -15.21
C GLU A 492 40.23 30.63 -13.99
N LEU A 493 41.54 30.51 -13.75
CA LEU A 493 42.09 29.82 -12.58
C LEU A 493 41.67 30.53 -11.28
N GLU A 494 41.74 31.85 -11.23
CA GLU A 494 41.26 32.63 -10.08
C GLU A 494 39.76 32.43 -9.83
N LEU A 495 38.93 32.45 -10.88
CA LEU A 495 37.50 32.20 -10.76
C LEU A 495 37.22 30.77 -10.27
N SER A 496 37.93 29.77 -10.80
CA SER A 496 37.84 28.39 -10.32
C SER A 496 38.25 28.27 -8.85
N HIS A 497 39.31 28.95 -8.41
CA HIS A 497 39.71 28.96 -7.00
C HIS A 497 38.68 29.66 -6.11
N ARG A 498 38.11 30.79 -6.53
CA ARG A 498 37.04 31.47 -5.79
C ARG A 498 35.81 30.58 -5.66
N ASN A 499 35.41 29.89 -6.73
CA ASN A 499 34.28 28.95 -6.70
C ASN A 499 34.58 27.75 -5.79
N ALA A 500 35.77 27.17 -5.87
CA ALA A 500 36.18 26.07 -4.99
C ALA A 500 36.18 26.49 -3.51
N ASN A 501 36.67 27.69 -3.20
CA ASN A 501 36.61 28.24 -1.85
C ASN A 501 35.16 28.47 -1.40
N GLY A 502 34.31 29.04 -2.24
CA GLY A 502 32.88 29.21 -1.95
C GLY A 502 32.19 27.87 -1.64
N THR A 503 32.43 26.83 -2.44
CA THR A 503 31.88 25.49 -2.17
C THR A 503 32.43 24.87 -0.88
N ARG A 504 33.68 25.18 -0.51
CA ARG A 504 34.28 24.71 0.74
C ARG A 504 33.66 25.41 1.95
N ASP A 505 33.39 26.70 1.85
CA ASP A 505 32.74 27.49 2.90
C ASP A 505 31.28 27.05 3.09
N GLU A 506 30.56 26.80 1.99
CA GLU A 506 29.21 26.22 2.02
C GLU A 506 29.21 24.83 2.68
N LEU A 507 30.16 23.96 2.33
CA LEU A 507 30.30 22.64 2.95
C LEU A 507 30.60 22.76 4.46
N SER A 508 31.45 23.72 4.85
CA SER A 508 31.75 24.00 6.26
C SER A 508 30.49 24.43 7.01
N LEU A 509 29.67 25.31 6.42
CA LEU A 509 28.43 25.77 7.02
C LEU A 509 27.41 24.63 7.17
N VAL A 510 27.26 23.78 6.13
CA VAL A 510 26.37 22.62 6.19
C VAL A 510 26.84 21.60 7.23
N MET A 511 28.15 21.42 7.37
CA MET A 511 28.72 20.53 8.39
C MET A 511 28.47 21.07 9.81
N GLU A 512 28.64 22.37 10.03
CA GLU A 512 28.32 23.03 11.30
C GLU A 512 26.81 22.93 11.63
N GLN A 513 25.93 23.15 10.64
CA GLN A 513 24.49 22.97 10.80
C GLN A 513 24.12 21.52 11.14
N LEU A 514 24.79 20.55 10.51
CA LEU A 514 24.57 19.13 10.80
C LEU A 514 25.00 18.77 12.23
N ASP A 515 26.14 19.29 12.68
CA ASP A 515 26.63 19.06 14.04
C ASP A 515 25.75 19.74 15.09
N ALA A 516 25.27 20.96 14.82
CA ALA A 516 24.30 21.64 15.66
C ALA A 516 22.96 20.88 15.73
N ALA A 517 22.44 20.40 14.60
CA ALA A 517 21.22 19.59 14.55
C ALA A 517 21.37 18.27 15.29
N ARG A 518 22.56 17.63 15.20
CA ARG A 518 22.88 16.42 15.98
C ARG A 518 22.91 16.71 17.47
N GLN A 519 23.56 17.79 17.91
CA GLN A 519 23.59 18.19 19.31
C GLN A 519 22.17 18.51 19.82
N GLU A 520 21.36 19.23 19.06
CA GLU A 520 19.97 19.52 19.41
C GLU A 520 19.13 18.24 19.50
N SER A 521 19.32 17.29 18.58
CA SER A 521 18.63 16.00 18.62
C SER A 521 19.02 15.18 19.85
N MET A 522 20.31 15.17 20.21
CA MET A 522 20.82 14.49 21.41
C MET A 522 20.26 15.12 22.69
N ILE A 523 20.21 16.46 22.77
CA ILE A 523 19.63 17.16 23.93
C ILE A 523 18.12 16.87 24.04
N ARG A 524 17.39 16.88 22.92
CA ARG A 524 15.95 16.55 22.90
C ARG A 524 15.70 15.10 23.30
N GLU A 525 16.54 14.18 22.88
CA GLU A 525 16.45 12.77 23.27
C GLU A 525 16.73 12.59 24.75
N GLN A 526 17.77 13.23 25.29
CA GLN A 526 18.05 13.24 26.74
C GLN A 526 16.87 13.81 27.54
N GLN A 527 16.33 14.97 27.13
CA GLN A 527 15.15 15.57 27.77
C GLN A 527 13.94 14.63 27.73
N ARG A 528 13.67 13.98 26.59
CA ARG A 528 12.59 12.98 26.49
C ARG A 528 12.84 11.81 27.43
N THR A 529 14.05 11.27 27.50
CA THR A 529 14.34 10.15 28.40
C THR A 529 14.22 10.54 29.88
N GLU A 530 14.57 11.77 30.25
CA GLU A 530 14.39 12.30 31.61
C GLU A 530 12.91 12.53 31.94
N GLU A 531 12.14 13.12 31.02
CA GLU A 531 10.69 13.29 31.15
C GLU A 531 9.95 11.95 31.22
N GLU A 532 10.34 10.99 30.38
CA GLU A 532 9.83 9.62 30.40
C GLU A 532 10.18 8.94 31.73
N ALA A 533 11.42 9.05 32.22
CA ALA A 533 11.82 8.51 33.52
C ALA A 533 11.00 9.13 34.67
N ASN A 534 10.81 10.45 34.67
CA ASN A 534 10.02 11.15 35.69
C ASN A 534 8.52 10.82 35.63
N SER A 535 7.96 10.65 34.42
CA SER A 535 6.57 10.20 34.27
C SER A 535 6.41 8.74 34.72
N MET A 536 7.38 7.88 34.41
CA MET A 536 7.38 6.48 34.80
C MET A 536 7.53 6.29 36.31
N THR A 537 8.33 7.11 37.00
CA THR A 537 8.41 7.10 38.47
C THR A 537 7.09 7.56 39.09
N GLY A 538 6.47 8.63 38.59
CA GLY A 538 5.15 9.08 39.05
C GLY A 538 4.04 8.03 38.84
N ILE A 539 4.03 7.36 37.67
CA ILE A 539 3.12 6.25 37.39
C ILE A 539 3.42 5.06 38.31
N GLN A 540 4.69 4.71 38.53
CA GLN A 540 5.05 3.62 39.46
C GLN A 540 4.61 3.91 40.90
N GLU A 541 4.76 5.13 41.40
CA GLU A 541 4.30 5.51 42.73
C GLU A 541 2.78 5.44 42.86
N SER A 542 2.04 5.96 41.87
CA SER A 542 0.58 5.86 41.85
C SER A 542 0.11 4.40 41.77
N ARG A 543 0.80 3.57 40.98
CA ARG A 543 0.55 2.13 40.89
C ARG A 543 0.82 1.41 42.20
N LYS A 544 1.93 1.69 42.89
CA LYS A 544 2.22 1.11 44.21
C LYS A 544 1.14 1.47 45.24
N LYS A 545 0.70 2.74 45.28
CA LYS A 545 -0.40 3.18 46.14
C LYS A 545 -1.70 2.44 45.83
N ALA A 546 -2.02 2.25 44.55
CA ALA A 546 -3.20 1.49 44.13
C ALA A 546 -3.10 0.00 44.48
N GLU A 547 -1.91 -0.61 44.32
CA GLU A 547 -1.65 -2.00 44.72
C GLU A 547 -1.79 -2.18 46.24
N GLU A 548 -1.29 -1.25 47.06
CA GLU A 548 -1.47 -1.25 48.52
C GLU A 548 -2.95 -1.10 48.93
N GLU A 549 -3.70 -0.21 48.27
CA GLU A 549 -5.14 -0.05 48.52
C GLU A 549 -5.94 -1.29 48.14
N LEU A 550 -5.60 -1.93 47.01
CA LEU A 550 -6.20 -3.20 46.61
C LEU A 550 -5.89 -4.31 47.62
N LEU A 551 -4.66 -4.40 48.11
CA LEU A 551 -4.28 -5.37 49.14
C LEU A 551 -5.04 -5.13 50.46
N ALA A 552 -5.29 -3.87 50.82
CA ALA A 552 -6.12 -3.54 51.99
C ALA A 552 -7.59 -3.97 51.78
N LYS A 553 -8.14 -3.72 50.58
CA LYS A 553 -9.51 -4.12 50.23
C LYS A 553 -9.67 -5.63 50.15
N THR A 554 -8.70 -6.38 49.60
CA THR A 554 -8.76 -7.84 49.55
C THR A 554 -8.68 -8.46 50.94
N LYS A 555 -7.83 -7.94 51.83
CA LYS A 555 -7.84 -8.34 53.25
C LYS A 555 -9.20 -8.08 53.90
N ARG A 556 -9.81 -6.93 53.64
CA ARG A 556 -11.14 -6.62 54.18
C ARG A 556 -12.24 -7.53 53.63
N ILE A 557 -12.16 -7.89 52.35
CA ILE A 557 -13.09 -8.87 51.75
C ILE A 557 -12.92 -10.23 52.43
N ALA A 558 -11.69 -10.71 52.62
CA ALA A 558 -11.43 -11.98 53.31
C ALA A 558 -11.97 -11.97 54.75
N GLU A 559 -11.80 -10.88 55.49
CA GLU A 559 -12.39 -10.72 56.83
C GLU A 559 -13.94 -10.76 56.81
N LEU A 560 -14.57 -10.16 55.80
CA LEU A 560 -16.02 -10.16 55.64
C LEU A 560 -16.53 -11.54 55.21
N GLU A 561 -15.80 -12.25 54.35
CA GLU A 561 -16.11 -13.63 53.94
C GLU A 561 -16.02 -14.58 55.14
N ASP A 562 -14.96 -14.49 55.95
CA ASP A 562 -14.83 -15.26 57.20
C ASP A 562 -15.97 -14.95 58.19
N ALA A 563 -16.38 -13.69 58.30
CA ALA A 563 -17.50 -13.28 59.15
C ALA A 563 -18.84 -13.83 58.64
N LEU A 564 -19.07 -13.81 57.32
CA LEU A 564 -20.26 -14.40 56.70
C LEU A 564 -20.29 -15.92 56.87
N GLN A 565 -19.14 -16.59 56.73
CA GLN A 565 -19.06 -18.02 56.92
C GLN A 565 -19.35 -18.42 58.37
N LYS A 566 -18.79 -17.71 59.36
CA LYS A 566 -19.13 -17.92 60.78
C LYS A 566 -20.62 -17.70 61.05
N ALA A 567 -21.21 -16.64 60.50
CA ALA A 567 -22.64 -16.38 60.64
C ALA A 567 -23.50 -17.49 60.01
N HIS A 568 -23.09 -18.05 58.88
CA HIS A 568 -23.74 -19.20 58.25
C HIS A 568 -23.61 -20.47 59.10
N GLU A 569 -22.43 -20.76 59.64
CA GLU A 569 -22.20 -21.90 60.54
C GLU A 569 -23.04 -21.79 61.83
N GLU A 570 -23.14 -20.60 62.41
CA GLU A 570 -24.03 -20.31 63.54
C GLU A 570 -25.50 -20.52 63.18
N GLN A 571 -25.92 -20.04 61.99
CA GLN A 571 -27.29 -20.21 61.53
C GLN A 571 -27.63 -21.68 61.27
N ASP A 572 -26.71 -22.45 60.69
CA ASP A 572 -26.93 -23.87 60.41
C ASP A 572 -26.87 -24.72 61.68
N SER A 573 -26.02 -24.37 62.65
CA SER A 573 -26.06 -24.91 64.01
C SER A 573 -27.40 -24.65 64.68
N TYR A 574 -27.92 -23.42 64.60
CA TYR A 574 -29.22 -23.06 65.14
C TYR A 574 -30.36 -23.86 64.48
N LYS A 575 -30.35 -23.97 63.14
CA LYS A 575 -31.34 -24.80 62.41
C LYS A 575 -31.24 -26.27 62.78
N SER A 576 -30.02 -26.81 62.88
CA SER A 576 -29.77 -28.21 63.25
C SER A 576 -30.31 -28.51 64.66
N ASN A 577 -30.00 -27.66 65.63
CA ASN A 577 -30.53 -27.77 66.99
C ASN A 577 -32.06 -27.67 67.00
N ARG A 578 -32.65 -26.76 66.20
CA ARG A 578 -34.10 -26.63 66.10
C ARG A 578 -34.76 -27.84 65.45
N ILE A 579 -34.13 -28.45 64.45
CA ILE A 579 -34.59 -29.69 63.83
C ILE A 579 -34.56 -30.83 64.86
N ALA A 580 -33.46 -30.98 65.60
CA ALA A 580 -33.34 -32.00 66.64
C ALA A 580 -34.39 -31.84 67.75
N GLU A 581 -34.69 -30.61 68.18
CA GLU A 581 -35.79 -30.32 69.13
C GLU A 581 -37.15 -30.72 68.56
N LEU A 582 -37.43 -30.41 67.29
CA LEU A 582 -38.69 -30.75 66.64
C LEU A 582 -38.83 -32.27 66.44
N GLU A 583 -37.75 -32.96 66.10
CA GLU A 583 -37.71 -34.41 65.97
C GLU A 583 -37.97 -35.10 67.32
N ASP A 584 -37.35 -34.64 68.41
CA ASP A 584 -37.60 -35.19 69.76
C ASP A 584 -39.05 -34.92 70.22
N ALA A 585 -39.59 -33.74 69.91
CA ALA A 585 -41.00 -33.42 70.18
C ALA A 585 -41.97 -34.31 69.38
N LEU A 586 -41.71 -34.54 68.08
CA LEU A 586 -42.49 -35.45 67.26
C LEU A 586 -42.39 -36.89 67.76
N GLN A 587 -41.21 -37.34 68.18
CA GLN A 587 -41.02 -38.68 68.72
C GLN A 587 -41.76 -38.88 70.04
N LYS A 588 -41.78 -37.86 70.91
CA LYS A 588 -42.60 -37.85 72.14
C LYS A 588 -44.09 -37.91 71.82
N ALA A 589 -44.57 -37.08 70.90
CA ALA A 589 -45.97 -37.10 70.48
C ALA A 589 -46.38 -38.44 69.86
N HIS A 590 -45.53 -39.07 69.06
CA HIS A 590 -45.76 -40.42 68.53
C HIS A 590 -45.82 -41.46 69.64
N ARG A 591 -44.90 -41.44 70.63
CA ARG A 591 -44.96 -42.37 71.77
C ARG A 591 -46.22 -42.18 72.61
N GLU A 592 -46.66 -40.94 72.83
CA GLU A 592 -47.92 -40.64 73.51
C GLU A 592 -49.12 -41.16 72.70
N GLN A 593 -49.12 -40.94 71.38
CA GLN A 593 -50.15 -41.48 70.48
C GLN A 593 -50.18 -43.01 70.49
N ASP A 594 -49.03 -43.67 70.44
CA ASP A 594 -48.92 -45.13 70.50
C ASP A 594 -49.40 -45.65 71.86
N SER A 595 -49.07 -44.96 72.96
CA SER A 595 -49.54 -45.33 74.30
C SER A 595 -51.06 -45.18 74.45
N THR A 596 -51.65 -44.11 73.90
CA THR A 596 -53.09 -43.90 73.92
C THR A 596 -53.82 -44.89 73.02
N ALA A 597 -53.27 -45.20 71.85
CA ALA A 597 -53.77 -46.25 70.97
C ALA A 597 -53.70 -47.63 71.64
N ALA A 598 -52.58 -47.97 72.31
CA ALA A 598 -52.42 -49.22 73.04
C ALA A 598 -53.43 -49.34 74.19
N ASN A 599 -53.62 -48.27 74.98
CA ASN A 599 -54.65 -48.24 76.03
C ASN A 599 -56.05 -48.43 75.44
N ARG A 600 -56.36 -47.79 74.31
CA ARG A 600 -57.66 -47.93 73.65
C ARG A 600 -57.88 -49.33 73.08
N ILE A 601 -56.84 -49.96 72.52
CA ILE A 601 -56.89 -51.35 72.07
C ILE A 601 -57.16 -52.27 73.26
N ALA A 602 -56.45 -52.11 74.38
CA ALA A 602 -56.67 -52.91 75.59
C ALA A 602 -58.10 -52.76 76.16
N GLU A 603 -58.66 -51.54 76.16
CA GLU A 603 -60.06 -51.31 76.54
C GLU A 603 -61.04 -52.03 75.61
N LEU A 604 -60.81 -51.97 74.29
CA LEU A 604 -61.65 -52.65 73.31
C LEU A 604 -61.55 -54.17 73.42
N GLU A 605 -60.35 -54.70 73.67
CA GLU A 605 -60.12 -56.13 73.91
C GLU A 605 -60.87 -56.62 75.16
N ASP A 606 -60.80 -55.90 76.28
CA ASP A 606 -61.53 -56.23 77.51
C ASP A 606 -63.06 -56.16 77.30
N ALA A 607 -63.54 -55.17 76.54
CA ALA A 607 -64.96 -55.06 76.19
C ALA A 607 -65.43 -56.22 75.29
N LEU A 608 -64.61 -56.61 74.29
CA LEU A 608 -64.90 -57.78 73.45
C LEU A 608 -64.90 -59.07 74.27
N GLN A 609 -63.96 -59.23 75.20
CA GLN A 609 -63.89 -60.42 76.04
C GLN A 609 -65.09 -60.53 76.99
N LYS A 610 -65.56 -59.41 77.55
CA LYS A 610 -66.80 -59.36 78.34
C LYS A 610 -68.03 -59.71 77.49
N ALA A 611 -68.15 -59.12 76.29
CA ALA A 611 -69.26 -59.42 75.39
C ALA A 611 -69.29 -60.89 74.94
N HIS A 612 -68.11 -61.47 74.66
CA HIS A 612 -67.99 -62.91 74.37
C HIS A 612 -68.39 -63.76 75.59
N GLY A 613 -67.96 -63.41 76.80
CA GLY A 613 -68.38 -64.11 78.02
C GLY A 613 -69.88 -64.06 78.28
N GLU A 614 -70.53 -62.91 78.02
CA GLU A 614 -71.99 -62.76 78.09
C GLU A 614 -72.71 -63.56 76.98
N GLN A 615 -72.14 -63.61 75.78
CA GLN A 615 -72.71 -64.39 74.69
C GLN A 615 -72.60 -65.89 74.97
N ASP A 616 -71.45 -66.36 75.47
CA ASP A 616 -71.24 -67.76 75.85
C ASP A 616 -72.17 -68.19 76.99
N SER A 617 -72.42 -67.32 77.98
CA SER A 617 -73.37 -67.62 79.05
C SER A 617 -74.81 -67.71 78.53
N ARG A 618 -75.23 -66.79 77.64
CA ARG A 618 -76.54 -66.85 76.96
C ARG A 618 -76.69 -68.10 76.10
N VAL A 619 -75.64 -68.50 75.38
CA VAL A 619 -75.65 -69.74 74.58
C VAL A 619 -75.79 -70.97 75.48
N ARG A 620 -75.05 -71.03 76.61
CA ARG A 620 -75.19 -72.13 77.57
C ARG A 620 -76.59 -72.21 78.16
N GLU A 621 -77.15 -71.09 78.60
CA GLU A 621 -78.52 -71.05 79.13
C GLU A 621 -79.55 -71.50 78.08
N ALA A 622 -79.41 -71.06 76.82
CA ALA A 622 -80.27 -71.50 75.72
C ALA A 622 -80.13 -73.01 75.42
N VAL A 623 -78.91 -73.57 75.51
CA VAL A 623 -78.66 -75.00 75.34
C VAL A 623 -79.29 -75.81 76.48
N GLU A 624 -79.14 -75.37 77.73
CA GLU A 624 -79.76 -76.02 78.89
C GLU A 624 -81.30 -75.97 78.82
N ALA A 625 -81.87 -74.83 78.44
CA ALA A 625 -83.30 -74.69 78.20
C ALA A 625 -83.80 -75.65 77.10
N ARG A 626 -83.06 -75.77 76.00
CA ARG A 626 -83.36 -76.71 74.93
C ARG A 626 -83.30 -78.17 75.41
N GLN A 627 -82.26 -78.55 76.14
CA GLN A 627 -82.15 -79.90 76.70
C GLN A 627 -83.32 -80.22 77.64
N ASN A 628 -83.77 -79.26 78.43
CA ASN A 628 -84.93 -79.45 79.29
C ASN A 628 -86.22 -79.62 78.47
N SER A 629 -86.42 -78.82 77.42
CA SER A 629 -87.57 -79.01 76.51
C SER A 629 -87.52 -80.35 75.77
N ASP A 630 -86.34 -80.83 75.38
CA ASP A 630 -86.17 -82.13 74.73
C ASP A 630 -86.51 -83.29 75.69
N LYS A 631 -86.15 -83.17 76.98
CA LYS A 631 -86.56 -84.14 78.02
C LYS A 631 -88.07 -84.17 78.21
N GLU A 632 -88.72 -83.01 78.26
CA GLU A 632 -90.18 -82.93 78.36
C GLU A 632 -90.86 -83.53 77.12
N TYR A 633 -90.33 -83.26 75.92
CA TYR A 633 -90.79 -83.88 74.69
C TYR A 633 -90.64 -85.42 74.71
N GLN A 634 -89.51 -85.93 75.20
CA GLN A 634 -89.29 -87.37 75.35
C GLN A 634 -90.28 -88.02 76.32
N LYS A 635 -90.58 -87.38 77.46
CA LYS A 635 -91.60 -87.87 78.40
C LYS A 635 -92.98 -87.93 77.73
N LEU A 636 -93.37 -86.86 77.03
CA LEU A 636 -94.64 -86.81 76.32
C LEU A 636 -94.71 -87.86 75.21
N GLN A 637 -93.59 -88.13 74.54
CA GLN A 637 -93.50 -89.20 73.54
C GLN A 637 -93.67 -90.59 74.18
N MET A 638 -93.09 -90.83 75.36
CA MET A 638 -93.31 -92.07 76.11
C MET A 638 -94.77 -92.24 76.51
N GLU A 639 -95.40 -91.19 77.07
CA GLU A 639 -96.83 -91.19 77.40
C GLU A 639 -97.70 -91.47 76.16
N PHE A 640 -97.34 -90.90 75.01
CA PHE A 640 -98.02 -91.18 73.76
C PHE A 640 -97.89 -92.65 73.34
N THR A 641 -96.69 -93.24 73.44
CA THR A 641 -96.51 -94.68 73.14
C THR A 641 -97.25 -95.58 74.13
N GLU A 642 -97.37 -95.18 75.39
CA GLU A 642 -98.16 -95.91 76.39
C GLU A 642 -99.66 -95.82 76.09
N LEU A 643 -100.16 -94.63 75.73
CA LEU A 643 -101.53 -94.44 75.25
C LEU A 643 -101.79 -95.19 73.93
N GLU A 644 -100.81 -95.28 73.03
CA GLU A 644 -100.90 -96.12 71.84
C GLU A 644 -100.98 -97.60 72.20
N ASN A 645 -100.17 -98.07 73.16
CA ASN A 645 -100.23 -99.46 73.65
C ASN A 645 -101.55 -99.76 74.35
N GLU A 646 -102.08 -98.84 75.15
CA GLU A 646 -103.40 -98.96 75.75
C GLU A 646 -104.51 -98.87 74.70
N MET A 647 -104.38 -98.03 73.67
CA MET A 647 -105.30 -98.02 72.52
C MET A 647 -105.25 -99.35 71.77
N ILE A 648 -104.07 -99.93 71.56
CA ILE A 648 -103.92 -101.27 70.98
C ILE A 648 -104.57 -102.31 71.88
N ARG A 649 -104.36 -102.24 73.20
CA ARG A 649 -104.97 -103.16 74.17
C ARG A 649 -106.49 -103.04 74.18
N VAL A 650 -107.04 -101.83 74.32
CA VAL A 650 -108.48 -101.55 74.22
C VAL A 650 -109.01 -101.98 72.86
N ARG A 651 -108.24 -101.82 71.77
CA ARG A 651 -108.63 -102.31 70.44
C ARG A 651 -108.58 -103.83 70.35
N THR A 652 -107.66 -104.51 71.04
CA THR A 652 -107.63 -105.97 71.14
C THR A 652 -108.76 -106.50 72.02
N GLU A 653 -109.08 -105.83 73.14
CA GLU A 653 -110.22 -106.13 74.01
C GLU A 653 -111.54 -105.86 73.27
N LEU A 654 -111.63 -104.77 72.49
CA LEU A 654 -112.72 -104.52 71.56
C LEU A 654 -112.83 -105.65 70.54
N THR A 655 -111.74 -106.11 69.92
CA THR A 655 -111.82 -107.23 68.96
C THR A 655 -112.18 -108.56 69.60
N MET A 656 -111.77 -108.82 70.84
CA MET A 656 -112.19 -110.01 71.59
C MET A 656 -113.68 -109.92 71.97
N ALA A 657 -114.13 -108.77 72.47
CA ALA A 657 -115.55 -108.52 72.75
C ALA A 657 -116.39 -108.53 71.46
N GLN A 658 -115.84 -108.08 70.33
CA GLN A 658 -116.48 -108.11 69.02
C GLN A 658 -116.52 -109.53 68.44
N ALA A 659 -115.53 -110.39 68.74
CA ALA A 659 -115.56 -111.82 68.43
C ALA A 659 -116.51 -112.61 69.36
N GLU A 660 -116.67 -112.20 70.62
CA GLU A 660 -117.67 -112.74 71.54
C GLU A 660 -119.10 -112.30 71.15
N LEU A 661 -119.26 -111.07 70.65
CA LEU A 661 -120.52 -110.55 70.10
C LEU A 661 -120.89 -111.21 68.76
N ASP A 662 -119.91 -111.41 67.86
CA ASP A 662 -120.07 -112.12 66.58
C ASP A 662 -120.27 -113.64 66.77
N GLY A 663 -119.89 -114.20 67.93
CA GLY A 663 -120.20 -115.58 68.34
C GLY A 663 -121.61 -115.77 68.90
N ALA A 664 -122.24 -114.70 69.39
CA ALA A 664 -123.60 -114.71 69.96
C ALA A 664 -124.70 -114.28 68.98
N TYR A 665 -124.35 -113.71 67.81
CA TYR A 665 -125.27 -113.37 66.72
C TYR A 665 -124.63 -113.65 65.35
N GLY A 666 -125.15 -114.63 64.62
CA GLY A 666 -124.65 -115.00 63.29
C GLY A 666 -124.92 -113.96 62.18
N SER A 667 -123.87 -113.72 61.39
CA SER A 667 -123.71 -113.34 59.96
C SER A 667 -124.85 -112.72 59.14
N ARG A 668 -124.53 -111.60 58.49
CA ARG A 668 -124.74 -111.29 57.05
C ARG A 668 -124.03 -109.97 56.76
N SER A 669 -123.16 -109.84 55.74
CA SER A 669 -123.52 -109.58 54.33
C SER A 669 -124.58 -108.50 54.06
N GLU A 670 -125.12 -107.83 55.07
CA GLU A 670 -126.14 -106.80 54.94
C GLU A 670 -125.85 -105.74 56.00
N ARG A 671 -124.97 -104.77 55.68
CA ARG A 671 -125.42 -103.37 55.80
C ARG A 671 -124.58 -102.23 55.23
N ALA A 672 -123.26 -102.25 55.01
CA ALA A 672 -122.61 -101.05 54.45
C ALA A 672 -121.11 -101.22 54.10
N ALA A 673 -120.61 -101.46 52.89
CA ALA A 673 -121.11 -101.21 51.53
C ALA A 673 -121.56 -99.77 51.22
N GLN A 674 -121.65 -98.85 52.18
CA GLN A 674 -122.23 -97.51 51.96
C GLN A 674 -121.32 -96.30 52.21
N VAL A 675 -120.05 -96.47 52.57
CA VAL A 675 -119.16 -95.31 52.81
C VAL A 675 -117.99 -95.20 51.83
N ALA A 676 -117.88 -96.10 50.86
CA ALA A 676 -116.85 -96.07 49.80
C ALA A 676 -117.19 -95.17 48.57
N ALA A 677 -118.02 -94.13 48.71
CA ALA A 677 -118.52 -93.40 47.53
C ALA A 677 -118.80 -91.89 47.74
N ASN A 678 -117.84 -91.08 48.24
CA ASN A 678 -117.98 -89.62 48.24
C ASN A 678 -116.93 -88.90 47.34
N PRO A 679 -117.32 -88.40 46.14
CA PRO A 679 -116.45 -87.75 45.14
C PRO A 679 -115.99 -86.31 45.47
N ALA A 680 -116.47 -85.71 46.56
CA ALA A 680 -116.23 -84.29 46.85
C ALA A 680 -114.76 -83.97 47.20
N ILE A 681 -114.07 -84.92 47.85
CA ILE A 681 -112.71 -84.71 48.36
C ILE A 681 -111.66 -84.82 47.23
N GLN A 682 -111.97 -85.50 46.11
CA GLN A 682 -111.07 -85.58 44.95
C GLN A 682 -110.96 -84.26 44.17
N LYS A 683 -112.00 -83.43 44.18
CA LYS A 683 -111.99 -82.13 43.46
C LYS A 683 -111.13 -81.07 44.12
N GLU A 684 -110.88 -81.19 45.42
CA GLU A 684 -110.06 -80.25 46.18
C GLU A 684 -108.56 -80.38 45.87
N MET A 685 -108.13 -81.55 45.36
CA MET A 685 -106.75 -81.81 44.96
C MET A 685 -106.42 -81.27 43.56
N GLU A 686 -107.40 -81.15 42.66
CA GLU A 686 -107.18 -80.57 41.32
C GLU A 686 -107.07 -79.05 41.33
N THR A 687 -107.81 -78.38 42.22
CA THR A 687 -107.80 -76.91 42.33
C THR A 687 -106.47 -76.37 42.86
N LEU A 688 -105.82 -77.09 43.77
CA LEU A 688 -104.49 -76.74 44.28
C LEU A 688 -103.39 -76.87 43.20
N ASN A 689 -103.52 -77.80 42.26
CA ASN A 689 -102.57 -77.95 41.15
C ASN A 689 -102.66 -76.84 40.09
N GLN A 690 -103.81 -76.17 39.97
CA GLN A 690 -103.99 -75.08 39.00
C GLN A 690 -103.30 -73.78 39.43
N ARG A 691 -103.19 -73.51 40.73
CA ARG A 691 -102.58 -72.26 41.23
C ARG A 691 -101.06 -72.26 41.16
N ASN A 692 -100.44 -73.45 41.24
CA ASN A 692 -99.03 -73.63 40.90
C ASN A 692 -98.67 -73.20 39.47
N ARG A 693 -99.64 -73.14 38.54
CA ARG A 693 -99.40 -72.63 37.18
C ARG A 693 -99.40 -71.10 37.07
N ALA A 694 -100.03 -70.38 37.99
CA ALA A 694 -100.04 -68.91 37.97
C ALA A 694 -98.67 -68.30 38.38
N LEU A 695 -97.92 -69.00 39.23
CA LEU A 695 -96.49 -68.73 39.50
C LEU A 695 -95.63 -68.78 38.22
N THR A 696 -96.14 -69.33 37.11
CA THR A 696 -95.46 -69.34 35.80
C THR A 696 -95.65 -68.02 35.04
N GLU A 697 -96.68 -67.23 35.32
CA GLU A 697 -96.87 -65.89 34.73
C GLU A 697 -95.98 -64.83 35.40
N GLU A 698 -95.53 -65.08 36.62
CA GLU A 698 -94.48 -64.33 37.33
C GLU A 698 -93.16 -64.26 36.51
N ILE A 699 -92.93 -65.21 35.62
CA ILE A 699 -91.78 -65.23 34.68
C ILE A 699 -91.95 -64.21 33.54
N SER A 700 -93.18 -63.77 33.24
CA SER A 700 -93.46 -62.74 32.22
C SER A 700 -93.09 -61.32 32.70
N ILE A 701 -93.15 -61.08 34.01
CA ILE A 701 -92.78 -59.81 34.67
C ILE A 701 -91.26 -59.57 34.56
N LEU A 702 -90.45 -60.64 34.66
CA LEU A 702 -88.99 -60.58 34.56
C LEU A 702 -88.46 -60.31 33.14
N ARG A 703 -89.28 -60.40 32.09
CA ARG A 703 -88.90 -60.05 30.70
C ARG A 703 -89.13 -58.57 30.36
N ALA A 704 -90.05 -57.89 31.04
CA ALA A 704 -90.28 -56.46 30.80
C ALA A 704 -89.24 -55.57 31.52
N GLU A 705 -88.61 -56.08 32.59
CA GLU A 705 -87.44 -55.48 33.25
C GLU A 705 -86.21 -55.33 32.33
N GLN A 706 -86.18 -56.01 31.17
CA GLN A 706 -85.10 -55.86 30.18
C GLN A 706 -85.16 -54.55 29.37
N LEU A 707 -86.23 -53.74 29.48
CA LEU A 707 -86.33 -52.42 28.79
C LEU A 707 -85.73 -51.24 29.59
N ASN A 708 -85.34 -51.44 30.85
CA ASN A 708 -84.76 -50.39 31.71
C ASN A 708 -83.22 -50.40 31.76
N ASN A 709 -82.54 -51.33 31.10
CA ASN A 709 -81.09 -51.52 31.20
C ASN A 709 -80.37 -51.58 29.84
N SER A 710 -80.64 -50.62 28.95
CA SER A 710 -79.78 -50.36 27.77
C SER A 710 -79.14 -48.97 27.90
N ASN A 711 -77.91 -48.99 28.40
CA ASN A 711 -77.00 -47.87 28.61
C ASN A 711 -76.43 -47.40 27.24
N ASP A 712 -76.88 -46.26 26.72
CA ASP A 712 -76.31 -45.60 25.51
C ASP A 712 -76.02 -44.10 25.76
N GLY A 713 -75.55 -43.78 26.98
CA GLY A 713 -75.25 -42.41 27.45
C GLY A 713 -73.77 -42.00 27.40
N ASP A 714 -72.84 -42.95 27.23
CA ASP A 714 -71.40 -42.67 27.37
C ASP A 714 -70.71 -42.14 26.09
N ASN A 715 -71.21 -42.47 24.90
CA ASN A 715 -70.54 -42.06 23.65
C ASN A 715 -70.85 -40.61 23.23
N LYS A 716 -72.05 -40.09 23.53
CA LYS A 716 -72.45 -38.71 23.16
C LYS A 716 -71.87 -37.66 24.10
N SER A 717 -71.78 -37.97 25.39
CA SER A 717 -71.17 -37.11 26.41
C SER A 717 -69.65 -37.01 26.18
N GLY A 718 -68.98 -38.12 25.88
CA GLY A 718 -67.55 -38.15 25.57
C GLY A 718 -67.19 -37.38 24.29
N LEU A 719 -68.02 -37.46 23.23
CA LEU A 719 -67.82 -36.66 22.01
C LEU A 719 -68.01 -35.16 22.29
N GLN A 720 -69.07 -34.77 23.01
CA GLN A 720 -69.31 -33.36 23.37
C GLN A 720 -68.20 -32.80 24.25
N GLN A 721 -67.68 -33.59 25.19
CA GLN A 721 -66.59 -33.18 26.07
C GLN A 721 -65.28 -33.00 25.29
N ARG A 722 -65.03 -33.85 24.28
CA ARG A 722 -63.87 -33.72 23.39
C ARG A 722 -63.99 -32.53 22.45
N VAL A 723 -65.19 -32.24 21.93
CA VAL A 723 -65.44 -31.03 21.13
C VAL A 723 -65.23 -29.77 21.98
N GLN A 724 -65.74 -29.72 23.21
CA GLN A 724 -65.49 -28.60 24.12
C GLN A 724 -64.01 -28.44 24.49
N MET A 725 -63.28 -29.54 24.70
CA MET A 725 -61.83 -29.47 24.92
C MET A 725 -61.10 -28.91 23.70
N LEU A 726 -61.43 -29.37 22.50
CA LEU A 726 -60.81 -28.85 21.26
C LEU A 726 -61.16 -27.38 21.01
N GLU A 727 -62.38 -26.95 21.27
CA GLU A 727 -62.78 -25.54 21.18
C GLU A 727 -62.09 -24.66 22.23
N LYS A 728 -61.78 -25.23 23.40
CA LYS A 728 -61.01 -24.53 24.43
C LYS A 728 -59.53 -24.45 24.04
N GLU A 729 -58.94 -25.56 23.60
CA GLU A 729 -57.55 -25.59 23.11
C GLU A 729 -57.36 -24.65 21.92
N LEU A 730 -58.29 -24.62 20.97
CA LEU A 730 -58.23 -23.67 19.85
C LEU A 730 -58.30 -22.22 20.31
N ARG A 731 -59.15 -21.90 21.29
CA ARG A 731 -59.18 -20.56 21.91
C ARG A 731 -57.87 -20.22 22.62
N ASP A 732 -57.36 -21.13 23.44
CA ASP A 732 -56.10 -20.94 24.17
C ASP A 732 -54.93 -20.75 23.17
N THR A 733 -54.89 -21.50 22.06
CA THR A 733 -53.86 -21.27 21.02
C THR A 733 -54.01 -19.93 20.31
N ILE A 734 -55.23 -19.47 20.05
CA ILE A 734 -55.49 -18.16 19.45
C ILE A 734 -55.01 -17.05 20.40
N ASP A 735 -55.32 -17.16 21.69
CA ASP A 735 -54.88 -16.21 22.71
C ASP A 735 -53.34 -16.18 22.82
N ASP A 736 -52.68 -17.34 22.75
CA ASP A 736 -51.22 -17.44 22.70
C ASP A 736 -50.64 -16.78 21.43
N TYR A 737 -51.28 -16.95 20.27
CA TYR A 737 -50.89 -16.27 19.03
C TYR A 737 -51.08 -14.75 19.13
N GLU A 738 -52.14 -14.26 19.78
CA GLU A 738 -52.34 -12.84 20.02
C GLU A 738 -51.28 -12.26 20.95
N VAL A 739 -50.93 -12.96 22.03
CA VAL A 739 -49.87 -12.56 22.95
C VAL A 739 -48.52 -12.56 22.24
N MET A 740 -48.21 -13.60 21.46
CA MET A 740 -46.97 -13.69 20.69
C MET A 740 -46.89 -12.58 19.63
N THR A 741 -48.01 -12.21 19.02
CA THR A 741 -48.08 -11.11 18.05
C THR A 741 -47.87 -9.76 18.73
N LYS A 742 -48.49 -9.53 19.90
CA LYS A 742 -48.27 -8.31 20.70
C LYS A 742 -46.80 -8.20 21.14
N ALA A 743 -46.21 -9.29 21.64
CA ALA A 743 -44.80 -9.34 22.02
C ALA A 743 -43.88 -9.06 20.81
N SER A 744 -44.18 -9.63 19.64
CA SER A 744 -43.41 -9.36 18.41
C SER A 744 -43.48 -7.88 18.00
N ILE A 745 -44.66 -7.24 18.11
CA ILE A 745 -44.82 -5.80 17.86
C ILE A 745 -44.05 -4.97 18.89
N GLU A 746 -44.02 -5.38 20.16
CA GLU A 746 -43.25 -4.70 21.20
C GLU A 746 -41.74 -4.82 20.97
N PHE A 747 -41.24 -5.99 20.58
CA PHE A 747 -39.84 -6.16 20.19
C PHE A 747 -39.48 -5.34 18.96
N GLU A 748 -40.36 -5.26 17.96
CA GLU A 748 -40.16 -4.39 16.79
C GLU A 748 -40.06 -2.92 17.22
N LYS A 749 -40.93 -2.46 18.13
CA LYS A 749 -40.88 -1.09 18.68
C LYS A 749 -39.62 -0.82 19.50
N GLU A 750 -39.16 -1.79 20.29
CA GLU A 750 -37.89 -1.65 21.04
C GLU A 750 -36.69 -1.65 20.10
N ARG A 751 -36.72 -2.46 19.04
CA ARG A 751 -35.71 -2.45 17.97
C ARG A 751 -35.66 -1.09 17.30
N ASP A 752 -36.81 -0.52 16.93
CA ASP A 752 -36.89 0.81 16.33
C ASP A 752 -36.33 1.89 17.28
N LYS A 753 -36.61 1.81 18.59
CA LYS A 753 -35.99 2.71 19.58
C LYS A 753 -34.47 2.56 19.62
N LEU A 754 -33.95 1.34 19.63
CA LEU A 754 -32.51 1.10 19.61
C LEU A 754 -31.87 1.59 18.30
N GLU A 755 -32.53 1.42 17.17
CA GLU A 755 -32.09 1.97 15.88
C GLU A 755 -32.01 3.50 15.92
N THR A 756 -33.04 4.18 16.45
CA THR A 756 -32.99 5.65 16.61
C THR A 756 -31.87 6.11 17.55
N VAL A 757 -31.57 5.36 18.61
CA VAL A 757 -30.44 5.68 19.50
C VAL A 757 -29.11 5.47 18.78
N ILE A 758 -28.97 4.40 18.01
CA ILE A 758 -27.77 4.13 17.21
C ILE A 758 -27.54 5.25 16.19
N ASP A 759 -28.58 5.71 15.50
CA ASP A 759 -28.48 6.80 14.53
C ASP A 759 -28.09 8.12 15.21
N ASN A 760 -28.68 8.45 16.35
CA ASN A 760 -28.28 9.63 17.12
C ASN A 760 -26.82 9.55 17.61
N LEU A 761 -26.34 8.37 18.01
CA LEU A 761 -24.94 8.17 18.38
C LEU A 761 -24.01 8.28 17.17
N ARG A 762 -24.41 7.78 16.00
CA ARG A 762 -23.66 7.93 14.75
C ARG A 762 -23.56 9.38 14.33
N ASP A 763 -24.65 10.13 14.38
CA ASP A 763 -24.66 11.57 14.07
C ASP A 763 -23.78 12.36 15.05
N ARG A 764 -23.79 11.98 16.34
CA ARG A 764 -22.92 12.60 17.34
C ARG A 764 -21.44 12.27 17.10
N CYS A 765 -21.12 11.03 16.75
CA CYS A 765 -19.76 10.64 16.37
C CYS A 765 -19.32 11.38 15.11
N GLU A 766 -20.15 11.47 14.06
CA GLU A 766 -19.83 12.23 12.86
C GLU A 766 -19.59 13.71 13.19
N ASN A 767 -20.41 14.30 14.06
CA ASN A 767 -20.23 15.69 14.52
C ASN A 767 -18.97 15.91 15.38
N LEU A 768 -18.55 14.92 16.15
CA LEU A 768 -17.29 14.99 16.92
C LEU A 768 -16.09 14.79 16.00
N GLU A 769 -16.19 13.90 15.02
CA GLU A 769 -15.16 13.69 14.01
C GLU A 769 -14.99 14.92 13.11
N THR A 770 -16.07 15.60 12.71
CA THR A 770 -15.98 16.87 11.97
C THR A 770 -15.33 17.95 12.82
N LYS A 771 -15.74 18.11 14.09
CA LYS A 771 -15.09 19.05 15.01
C LYS A 771 -13.61 18.75 15.24
N LEU A 772 -13.23 17.49 15.42
CA LEU A 772 -11.83 17.08 15.53
C LEU A 772 -11.05 17.31 14.23
N CYS A 773 -11.67 17.07 13.08
CA CYS A 773 -11.06 17.40 11.79
C CYS A 773 -10.86 18.91 11.64
N ASP A 774 -11.85 19.71 12.02
CA ASP A 774 -11.80 21.17 11.95
C ASP A 774 -10.77 21.72 12.94
N GLU A 775 -10.72 21.22 14.18
CA GLU A 775 -9.68 21.55 15.16
C GLU A 775 -8.29 21.11 14.68
N ARG A 776 -8.16 19.94 14.05
CA ARG A 776 -6.88 19.48 13.52
C ARG A 776 -6.42 20.32 12.33
N VAL A 777 -7.32 20.74 11.46
CA VAL A 777 -7.03 21.68 10.36
C VAL A 777 -6.71 23.06 10.92
N GLN A 778 -7.44 23.52 11.94
CA GLN A 778 -7.18 24.78 12.63
C GLN A 778 -5.85 24.73 13.37
N SER A 779 -5.48 23.63 14.01
CA SER A 779 -4.15 23.41 14.60
C SER A 779 -3.07 23.35 13.53
N MET A 780 -3.30 22.78 12.35
CA MET A 780 -2.33 22.89 11.24
C MET A 780 -2.24 24.33 10.67
N GLY A 781 -3.29 25.14 10.81
CA GLY A 781 -3.26 26.58 10.49
C GLY A 781 -2.70 27.46 11.61
N SER A 782 -2.71 26.99 12.86
CA SER A 782 -2.30 27.74 14.07
C SER A 782 -0.91 27.31 14.58
N SER A 783 -0.44 26.12 14.23
CA SER A 783 0.92 25.62 14.48
C SER A 783 1.86 26.13 13.39
N SER A 784 1.95 27.45 13.25
CA SER A 784 3.13 28.11 12.72
C SER A 784 3.43 29.34 13.60
N PRO A 785 4.27 29.18 14.62
CA PRO A 785 4.92 30.31 15.28
C PRO A 785 6.33 30.49 14.71
N GLY A 786 6.57 31.58 13.97
CA GLY A 786 7.90 32.18 13.86
C GLY A 786 8.36 32.72 12.50
N TYR A 787 8.19 34.03 12.31
CA TYR A 787 8.98 34.99 11.51
C TYR A 787 8.96 34.95 9.96
N GLY A 788 8.55 36.08 9.37
CA GLY A 788 8.94 36.47 8.00
C GLY A 788 7.93 37.37 7.30
N ALA A 789 8.24 38.66 7.21
CA ALA A 789 7.44 39.69 6.57
C ALA A 789 7.27 39.50 5.04
N GLY A 790 6.10 39.92 4.54
CA GLY A 790 5.88 40.49 3.20
C GLY A 790 6.17 39.60 1.99
N TYR A 791 5.13 39.18 1.27
CA TYR A 791 4.87 39.53 -0.12
C TYR A 791 3.62 38.79 -0.60
N ASP A 792 2.71 39.60 -1.13
CA ASP A 792 1.66 39.32 -2.12
C ASP A 792 1.53 37.88 -2.67
N ARG A 793 0.38 37.24 -2.41
CA ARG A 793 -0.16 36.18 -3.29
C ARG A 793 -1.67 36.27 -3.33
N GLY A 794 -2.18 36.56 -4.53
CA GLY A 794 -3.57 36.87 -4.83
C GLY A 794 -4.59 35.72 -4.65
N PRO A 795 -5.87 36.02 -4.92
CA PRO A 795 -7.00 35.18 -4.58
C PRO A 795 -7.31 34.18 -5.70
N SER A 796 -6.75 32.98 -5.64
CA SER A 796 -7.24 31.85 -6.43
C SER A 796 -6.67 30.55 -5.86
N GLU A 797 -7.46 29.47 -5.91
CA GLU A 797 -7.09 28.07 -5.62
C GLU A 797 -7.33 27.49 -4.20
N THR A 798 -8.35 27.91 -3.44
CA THR A 798 -8.81 27.12 -2.28
C THR A 798 -10.19 26.47 -2.43
N THR A 799 -10.79 26.54 -3.61
CA THR A 799 -12.04 25.83 -3.93
C THR A 799 -11.88 24.32 -4.13
N SER A 800 -10.66 23.77 -4.12
CA SER A 800 -10.39 22.47 -4.77
C SER A 800 -10.34 21.22 -3.89
N THR A 801 -10.39 21.30 -2.56
CA THR A 801 -10.35 20.07 -1.72
C THR A 801 -11.55 19.95 -0.79
N MET A 802 -12.03 21.06 -0.24
CA MET A 802 -13.23 21.08 0.59
C MET A 802 -14.51 20.83 -0.22
N VAL A 803 -14.59 21.40 -1.42
CA VAL A 803 -15.72 21.15 -2.35
C VAL A 803 -15.67 19.71 -2.88
N LEU A 804 -14.49 19.17 -3.22
CA LEU A 804 -14.38 17.77 -3.66
C LEU A 804 -14.71 16.78 -2.53
N LYS A 805 -14.32 17.07 -1.29
CA LYS A 805 -14.67 16.23 -0.13
C LYS A 805 -16.17 16.31 0.19
N ASN A 806 -16.77 17.49 0.04
CA ASN A 806 -18.21 17.68 0.24
C ASN A 806 -19.04 17.04 -0.90
N GLU A 807 -18.60 17.16 -2.16
CA GLU A 807 -19.23 16.48 -3.29
C GLU A 807 -19.04 14.96 -3.22
N PHE A 808 -17.90 14.45 -2.73
CA PHE A 808 -17.71 13.01 -2.49
C PHE A 808 -18.61 12.50 -1.36
N LYS A 809 -18.71 13.24 -0.25
CA LYS A 809 -19.64 12.91 0.84
C LYS A 809 -21.10 12.95 0.38
N LYS A 810 -21.47 13.94 -0.46
CA LYS A 810 -22.78 14.07 -1.06
C LYS A 810 -23.06 12.90 -2.01
N MET A 811 -22.11 12.55 -2.88
CA MET A 811 -22.19 11.37 -3.76
C MET A 811 -22.36 10.08 -2.96
N MET A 812 -21.66 9.91 -1.84
CA MET A 812 -21.81 8.72 -0.99
C MET A 812 -23.17 8.68 -0.27
N ARG A 813 -23.70 9.83 0.16
CA ARG A 813 -25.07 9.93 0.70
C ARG A 813 -26.11 9.63 -0.37
N ASP A 814 -25.96 10.20 -1.56
CA ASP A 814 -26.86 10.00 -2.69
C ASP A 814 -26.83 8.55 -3.18
N THR A 815 -25.66 7.90 -3.19
CA THR A 815 -25.53 6.48 -3.54
C THR A 815 -26.20 5.57 -2.53
N ARG A 816 -26.08 5.86 -1.22
CA ARG A 816 -26.81 5.09 -0.19
C ARG A 816 -28.32 5.31 -0.27
N ALA A 817 -28.75 6.55 -0.50
CA ALA A 817 -30.15 6.88 -0.67
C ALA A 817 -30.75 6.21 -1.91
N GLU A 818 -30.00 6.16 -3.01
CA GLU A 818 -30.41 5.52 -4.25
C GLU A 818 -30.47 4.00 -4.13
N ASN A 819 -29.47 3.37 -3.50
CA ASN A 819 -29.54 1.93 -3.19
C ASN A 819 -30.72 1.59 -2.28
N MET A 820 -31.06 2.48 -1.33
CA MET A 820 -32.23 2.28 -0.46
C MET A 820 -33.56 2.48 -1.20
N ARG A 821 -33.61 3.39 -2.18
CA ARG A 821 -34.76 3.52 -3.10
C ARG A 821 -34.89 2.31 -4.01
N GLN A 822 -33.79 1.80 -4.57
CA GLN A 822 -33.80 0.59 -5.38
C GLN A 822 -34.28 -0.62 -4.59
N LEU A 823 -33.81 -0.78 -3.35
CA LEU A 823 -34.29 -1.86 -2.47
C LEU A 823 -35.78 -1.72 -2.15
N LYS A 824 -36.28 -0.49 -1.90
CA LYS A 824 -37.71 -0.24 -1.69
C LYS A 824 -38.53 -0.51 -2.94
N ALA A 825 -38.05 -0.11 -4.11
CA ALA A 825 -38.69 -0.38 -5.39
C ALA A 825 -38.74 -1.89 -5.70
N GLU A 826 -37.65 -2.61 -5.42
CA GLU A 826 -37.58 -4.07 -5.56
C GLU A 826 -38.54 -4.78 -4.59
N GLN A 827 -38.64 -4.31 -3.34
CA GLN A 827 -39.61 -4.84 -2.38
C GLN A 827 -41.06 -4.54 -2.78
N GLU A 828 -41.33 -3.38 -3.39
CA GLU A 828 -42.66 -3.03 -3.90
C GLU A 828 -43.03 -3.86 -5.14
N GLU A 829 -42.10 -4.04 -6.08
CA GLU A 829 -42.20 -4.98 -7.21
C GLU A 829 -42.47 -6.40 -6.71
N ARG A 830 -41.73 -6.86 -5.70
CA ARG A 830 -41.94 -8.18 -5.07
C ARG A 830 -43.33 -8.30 -4.46
N ARG A 831 -43.83 -7.27 -3.79
CA ARG A 831 -45.22 -7.23 -3.26
C ARG A 831 -46.27 -7.21 -4.38
N ARG A 832 -46.02 -6.52 -5.49
CA ARG A 832 -46.90 -6.54 -6.68
C ARG A 832 -46.94 -7.92 -7.30
N LEU A 833 -45.79 -8.55 -7.52
CA LEU A 833 -45.68 -9.91 -8.05
C LEU A 833 -46.32 -10.93 -7.10
N GLU A 834 -46.14 -10.81 -5.79
CA GLU A 834 -46.82 -11.65 -4.81
C GLU A 834 -48.33 -11.47 -4.84
N THR A 835 -48.82 -10.24 -5.05
CA THR A 835 -50.25 -9.95 -5.22
C THR A 835 -50.79 -10.59 -6.50
N ILE A 836 -50.05 -10.49 -7.61
CA ILE A 836 -50.41 -11.13 -8.88
C ILE A 836 -50.40 -12.65 -8.74
N ILE A 837 -49.39 -13.24 -8.09
CA ILE A 837 -49.32 -14.68 -7.82
C ILE A 837 -50.47 -15.12 -6.93
N ARG A 838 -50.84 -14.32 -5.91
CA ARG A 838 -52.03 -14.62 -5.08
C ARG A 838 -53.32 -14.54 -5.90
N ASN A 839 -53.46 -13.57 -6.79
CA ASN A 839 -54.63 -13.44 -7.66
C ASN A 839 -54.69 -14.60 -8.67
N LEU A 840 -53.58 -14.97 -9.30
CA LEU A 840 -53.48 -16.14 -10.17
C LEU A 840 -53.79 -17.43 -9.42
N LYS A 841 -53.31 -17.59 -8.18
CA LYS A 841 -53.68 -18.74 -7.32
C LYS A 841 -55.17 -18.73 -6.96
N LYS A 842 -55.77 -17.54 -6.71
CA LYS A 842 -57.21 -17.40 -6.48
C LYS A 842 -58.03 -17.74 -7.72
N GLU A 843 -57.63 -17.27 -8.90
CA GLU A 843 -58.26 -17.61 -10.19
C GLU A 843 -58.11 -19.08 -10.53
N GLN A 844 -56.94 -19.69 -10.27
CA GLN A 844 -56.71 -21.11 -10.49
C GLN A 844 -57.53 -21.97 -9.51
N ASN A 845 -57.79 -21.48 -8.29
CA ASN A 845 -58.73 -22.12 -7.37
C ASN A 845 -60.20 -21.87 -7.74
N ALA A 846 -60.56 -20.71 -8.30
CA ALA A 846 -61.90 -20.42 -8.82
C ALA A 846 -62.21 -21.19 -10.13
N GLY A 847 -61.19 -21.47 -10.95
CA GLY A 847 -61.30 -22.34 -12.12
C GLY A 847 -61.53 -23.81 -11.75
N LYS A 848 -61.04 -24.25 -10.57
CA LYS A 848 -61.32 -25.59 -10.04
C LYS A 848 -62.73 -25.73 -9.43
N SER A 849 -63.31 -24.65 -8.90
CA SER A 849 -64.70 -24.66 -8.41
C SER A 849 -65.75 -24.71 -9.52
N ASN A 850 -65.44 -24.21 -10.72
CA ASN A 850 -66.35 -24.34 -11.88
C ASN A 850 -66.24 -25.69 -12.58
N LEU A 851 -65.14 -26.43 -12.42
CA LEU A 851 -64.97 -27.76 -12.97
C LEU A 851 -65.67 -28.86 -12.15
N SER A 852 -66.00 -28.58 -10.88
CA SER A 852 -66.73 -29.50 -10.00
C SER A 852 -68.26 -29.36 -10.08
N GLN A 853 -68.79 -28.42 -10.88
CA GLN A 853 -70.24 -28.27 -11.12
C GLN A 853 -70.72 -28.81 -12.49
N SER A 854 -69.81 -29.20 -13.40
CA SER A 854 -70.16 -29.64 -14.77
C SER A 854 -70.31 -31.16 -14.95
N THR A 855 -70.18 -31.98 -13.90
CA THR A 855 -70.32 -33.45 -13.98
C THR A 855 -71.60 -34.01 -13.35
N ILE A 856 -72.60 -33.17 -13.04
CA ILE A 856 -73.94 -33.61 -12.55
C ILE A 856 -75.05 -33.13 -13.50
N ALA A 857 -74.80 -33.09 -14.80
CA ALA A 857 -75.83 -32.89 -15.81
C ALA A 857 -75.45 -33.56 -17.14
N SER A 858 -75.48 -34.90 -17.17
CA SER A 858 -75.75 -35.74 -18.35
C SER A 858 -76.05 -37.15 -17.89
#